data_AF-A0A976B0R5-F1
#
_entry.id   AF-A0A976B0R5-F1
#
_cell.length_a   1.000
_cell.length_b   1.000
_cell.length_c   1.000
_cell.angle_alpha   90.00
_cell.angle_beta   90.00
_cell.angle_gamma   90.00
#
_symmetry.space_group_name_H-M   'P 1'
#
loop_
_entity.id
_entity.type
_entity.pdbx_description
1 polymer ?
#
loop_
_entity_poly.entity_id
_entity_poly.type
_entity_poly.pdbx_seq_one_letter_code
_entity_poly.pdbx_strand_id
1 'polypeptide(L)'
;MVTSLNVNGNTYNNVQDALTYAGQGWKVQANGGPSSTIKPGDTVNFVNGSNTTASLAGKTIKVDVVSNPTFTGMVTMNGGMTVGAGQTINMGGNQVHNVAAGTADTDAVNVSQLNAKDSELTSKGLNFAGNSGANVHRDLGQTLAIQGAATTAGTYSGGNLKTVTDPATGAINLQMADAPKFGTVTINDGGSGKITGVTAGVANTDAVNVSQLKAVDDKASLGWNMRDANGGVVGNVAPGDTVKLANGSNTKSYYDAATQTMKVDVVDAPTFAGMVTMNGGMTVGAGQTINMGGNQVHNVAAGAADTDAVNVSQLNAKDSELTSKGLNFAGNSGANVHRDLGQTLAIQGAATTGGTYSGGNLKTVTDPATGAINLQMADAPKFGTVTINDGGSGKITGVTAGVADTDAVNVSQLTDAMSEVSDRSVKYKKVGDQVDYNTVVMEGDTYNSVTKTGGTKITNVARGVDDSDAVNMSQLNETNATINNFAGDQSDSYTTINGRGIRYVRTNDDGLPLDDAYAKAAGASALGYNAMALGVNSLAMGRGARANFDGDVALGSGSKTAAVERTAGITIAGNAYTFAGATPSSTVSVGDVGAERTITNVAAGRITAESTDAINGSQLYAANQAIEQLDAGTVKYQQNADGTFNYNKVIMQGDTYNSTTKTGGTRITNVAAGVDGGDAVNVDQLNVVKQDVTNVTNTVNNFAGNQTTTFTEENGRGIKYVRTNDTGLVQDDAHDAHAQGTGSTAVGYNATASGESSVAMGRDSVAGKTDAMALGHNANASANEGDVALGSGSKTAAVVATEKVTIAGNEYAFAGTNPTSTVSVGDVGAERTITNVAAGRITAESTDAINGSQLNATNLAIEKISSDVSNLDAGSVKYEQKADGTYNYNTVVMQGDTYNSVTKTGGTKITNIARGVDDSDAVNMSQLNETNQAITNVSNTVNNFAGDQSTEYTEKNGRGIRYVRTNDTGLTQSDASAQGQGSTAVGYDAKATGESALALGRNAQASEANSVALGSGSKTAAAVATASGTVGGTTYQFAGAKPTSTVSVGDKGAERTVTHVAAGRISAESTDAINGSQLYATNQKVDENTQAITNLDQRVGDNTQSINNLNNKVDGVKRDANAGSASAMAVAGLPQAVLPGKGMVAMAGSTYGGESALALGVSKLSDSGKWVFKGGVTTNTRGNVGATIGAGFHW
;
A
#
# COMPACT_ATOMS: atom_id res chain seq x y z
N MET A 1 -73.69 -67.77 -81.05
CA MET A 1 -73.93 -67.72 -79.59
C MET A 1 -72.58 -67.84 -78.90
N VAL A 2 -72.08 -66.76 -78.28
CA VAL A 2 -71.08 -66.88 -77.22
C VAL A 2 -71.90 -67.03 -75.94
N THR A 3 -71.91 -68.23 -75.36
CA THR A 3 -72.83 -68.65 -74.30
C THR A 3 -72.37 -68.29 -72.89
N SER A 4 -71.36 -67.43 -72.76
CA SER A 4 -70.91 -66.90 -71.46
C SER A 4 -70.04 -65.64 -71.59
N LEU A 5 -70.27 -64.66 -70.70
CA LEU A 5 -69.41 -63.50 -70.50
C LEU A 5 -68.82 -63.55 -69.09
N ASN A 6 -67.50 -63.42 -68.99
CA ASN A 6 -66.78 -63.53 -67.73
C ASN A 6 -66.41 -62.13 -67.23
N VAL A 7 -67.02 -61.71 -66.13
CA VAL A 7 -66.77 -60.40 -65.50
C VAL A 7 -66.35 -60.64 -64.05
N ASN A 8 -65.09 -60.29 -63.75
CA ASN A 8 -64.45 -60.46 -62.44
C ASN A 8 -64.47 -61.91 -61.89
N GLY A 9 -64.38 -62.91 -62.78
CA GLY A 9 -64.26 -64.33 -62.44
C GLY A 9 -65.58 -65.10 -62.36
N ASN A 10 -66.72 -64.42 -62.50
CA ASN A 10 -68.04 -65.05 -62.56
C ASN A 10 -68.57 -65.08 -64.00
N THR A 11 -69.22 -66.19 -64.35
CA THR A 11 -69.75 -66.47 -65.69
C THR A 11 -71.23 -66.09 -65.75
N TYR A 12 -71.56 -65.11 -66.59
CA TYR A 12 -72.94 -64.62 -66.78
C TYR A 12 -73.46 -65.01 -68.16
N ASN A 13 -74.71 -65.45 -68.18
CA ASN A 13 -75.34 -66.00 -69.40
C ASN A 13 -76.03 -64.92 -70.25
N ASN A 14 -76.07 -63.66 -69.76
CA ASN A 14 -76.55 -62.49 -70.51
C ASN A 14 -75.79 -61.21 -70.11
N VAL A 15 -75.80 -60.23 -71.03
CA VAL A 15 -75.04 -58.96 -70.93
C VAL A 15 -75.61 -58.02 -69.85
N GLN A 16 -76.91 -58.08 -69.56
CA GLN A 16 -77.58 -57.16 -68.64
C GLN A 16 -77.23 -57.46 -67.18
N ASP A 17 -77.14 -58.74 -66.82
CA ASP A 17 -76.72 -59.19 -65.48
C ASP A 17 -75.22 -58.90 -65.26
N ALA A 18 -74.42 -59.05 -66.32
CA ALA A 18 -72.99 -58.70 -66.30
C ALA A 18 -72.76 -57.20 -66.08
N LEU A 19 -73.55 -56.31 -66.71
CA LEU A 19 -73.48 -54.86 -66.48
C LEU A 19 -73.97 -54.43 -65.10
N THR A 20 -75.02 -55.10 -64.58
CA THR A 20 -75.58 -54.81 -63.24
C THR A 20 -74.60 -55.19 -62.13
N TYR A 21 -73.85 -56.28 -62.29
CA TYR A 21 -72.79 -56.67 -61.35
C TYR A 21 -71.57 -55.75 -61.45
N ALA A 22 -71.17 -55.35 -62.67
CA ALA A 22 -70.09 -54.39 -62.87
C ALA A 22 -70.37 -53.00 -62.26
N GLY A 23 -71.64 -52.58 -62.17
CA GLY A 23 -72.06 -51.30 -61.58
C GLY A 23 -72.07 -51.21 -60.04
N GLN A 24 -71.89 -52.32 -59.30
CA GLN A 24 -72.01 -52.34 -57.84
C GLN A 24 -70.75 -51.88 -57.07
N GLY A 25 -69.60 -51.76 -57.74
CA GLY A 25 -68.34 -51.34 -57.10
C GLY A 25 -67.72 -52.41 -56.17
N TRP A 26 -66.50 -52.18 -55.68
CA TRP A 26 -65.77 -53.12 -54.79
C TRP A 26 -65.55 -52.49 -53.40
N LYS A 27 -65.50 -53.29 -52.32
CA LYS A 27 -65.37 -52.78 -50.94
C LYS A 27 -63.93 -52.81 -50.42
N VAL A 28 -63.49 -51.76 -49.74
CA VAL A 28 -62.15 -51.69 -49.10
C VAL A 28 -62.27 -51.56 -47.57
N GLN A 29 -61.45 -52.32 -46.84
CA GLN A 29 -61.40 -52.40 -45.37
C GLN A 29 -59.94 -52.58 -44.92
N ALA A 30 -59.41 -51.73 -44.02
CA ALA A 30 -58.03 -51.82 -43.52
C ALA A 30 -58.01 -52.13 -42.01
N ASN A 31 -57.12 -53.07 -41.59
CA ASN A 31 -56.94 -53.54 -40.20
C ASN A 31 -58.24 -53.80 -39.41
N GLY A 32 -59.28 -54.32 -40.07
CA GLY A 32 -60.54 -54.72 -39.41
C GLY A 32 -61.57 -53.61 -39.13
N GLY A 33 -61.39 -52.36 -39.57
CA GLY A 33 -62.36 -51.24 -39.42
C GLY A 33 -63.58 -51.30 -40.38
N PRO A 34 -64.56 -50.38 -40.41
CA PRO A 34 -65.75 -50.49 -41.29
C PRO A 34 -65.44 -50.41 -42.80
N SER A 35 -66.19 -51.14 -43.66
CA SER A 35 -65.94 -51.21 -45.11
C SER A 35 -66.64 -50.10 -45.92
N SER A 36 -65.93 -49.48 -46.87
CA SER A 36 -66.47 -48.45 -47.77
C SER A 36 -66.62 -49.00 -49.20
N THR A 37 -67.75 -48.74 -49.87
CA THR A 37 -67.99 -49.19 -51.25
C THR A 37 -67.46 -48.18 -52.26
N ILE A 38 -66.60 -48.62 -53.17
CA ILE A 38 -65.96 -47.79 -54.21
C ILE A 38 -66.64 -48.08 -55.54
N LYS A 39 -67.31 -47.09 -56.14
CA LYS A 39 -68.04 -47.27 -57.38
C LYS A 39 -67.10 -47.21 -58.59
N PRO A 40 -67.48 -47.77 -59.76
CA PRO A 40 -66.68 -47.68 -60.97
C PRO A 40 -66.44 -46.20 -61.35
N GLY A 41 -65.18 -45.75 -61.30
CA GLY A 41 -64.75 -44.36 -61.54
C GLY A 41 -64.24 -43.60 -60.31
N ASP A 42 -64.46 -44.11 -59.10
CA ASP A 42 -63.98 -43.49 -57.84
C ASP A 42 -62.47 -43.77 -57.62
N THR A 43 -61.75 -42.84 -56.99
CA THR A 43 -60.31 -43.00 -56.66
C THR A 43 -60.10 -43.22 -55.15
N VAL A 44 -59.34 -44.24 -54.77
CA VAL A 44 -58.94 -44.53 -53.37
C VAL A 44 -57.49 -44.11 -53.14
N ASN A 45 -57.24 -43.31 -52.11
CA ASN A 45 -55.90 -42.82 -51.77
C ASN A 45 -55.33 -43.55 -50.54
N PHE A 46 -54.11 -44.07 -50.64
CA PHE A 46 -53.39 -44.71 -49.53
C PHE A 46 -52.31 -43.75 -49.02
N VAL A 47 -52.34 -43.44 -47.73
CA VAL A 47 -51.42 -42.50 -47.06
C VAL A 47 -50.36 -43.24 -46.24
N ASN A 48 -49.14 -42.70 -46.20
CA ASN A 48 -47.99 -43.31 -45.50
C ASN A 48 -48.16 -43.33 -43.97
N GLY A 49 -47.54 -44.31 -43.30
CA GLY A 49 -47.42 -44.41 -41.83
C GLY A 49 -46.03 -43.97 -41.33
N SER A 50 -45.84 -43.83 -40.01
CA SER A 50 -44.62 -43.22 -39.45
C SER A 50 -43.32 -43.97 -39.76
N ASN A 51 -43.35 -45.31 -39.81
CA ASN A 51 -42.20 -46.09 -40.23
C ASN A 51 -42.36 -46.66 -41.63
N THR A 52 -43.50 -46.48 -42.31
CA THR A 52 -43.79 -47.15 -43.59
C THR A 52 -44.29 -46.22 -44.70
N THR A 53 -43.87 -46.44 -45.94
CA THR A 53 -44.18 -45.63 -47.13
C THR A 53 -44.90 -46.49 -48.16
N ALA A 54 -46.10 -46.10 -48.58
CA ALA A 54 -46.89 -46.80 -49.59
C ALA A 54 -46.74 -46.13 -50.97
N SER A 55 -46.23 -46.84 -51.97
CA SER A 55 -46.07 -46.36 -53.35
C SER A 55 -46.79 -47.26 -54.35
N LEU A 56 -47.36 -46.68 -55.41
CA LEU A 56 -48.04 -47.43 -56.47
C LEU A 56 -47.07 -47.69 -57.63
N ALA A 57 -46.86 -48.97 -57.92
CA ALA A 57 -45.92 -49.49 -58.88
C ALA A 57 -46.68 -50.33 -59.92
N GLY A 58 -47.05 -49.73 -61.05
CA GLY A 58 -48.01 -50.31 -61.99
C GLY A 58 -49.39 -50.51 -61.34
N LYS A 59 -49.79 -51.76 -61.09
CA LYS A 59 -51.06 -52.11 -60.42
C LYS A 59 -50.88 -52.58 -58.97
N THR A 60 -49.69 -52.49 -58.39
CA THR A 60 -49.36 -53.01 -57.05
C THR A 60 -49.03 -51.86 -56.09
N ILE A 61 -49.68 -51.83 -54.93
CA ILE A 61 -49.31 -50.92 -53.83
C ILE A 61 -48.21 -51.60 -53.01
N LYS A 62 -47.02 -51.01 -52.98
CA LYS A 62 -45.84 -51.48 -52.23
C LYS A 62 -45.70 -50.64 -50.96
N VAL A 63 -45.76 -51.27 -49.78
CA VAL A 63 -45.57 -50.59 -48.48
C VAL A 63 -44.17 -50.90 -47.96
N ASP A 64 -43.30 -49.90 -48.12
CA ASP A 64 -41.92 -49.86 -47.69
C ASP A 64 -41.77 -49.42 -46.22
N VAL A 65 -40.63 -49.61 -45.55
CA VAL A 65 -40.18 -48.95 -44.32
C VAL A 65 -39.25 -47.85 -44.76
N VAL A 66 -39.45 -46.72 -44.12
CA VAL A 66 -38.63 -45.54 -44.30
C VAL A 66 -37.18 -45.88 -43.94
N SER A 67 -36.22 -45.27 -44.63
CA SER A 67 -34.79 -45.55 -44.46
C SER A 67 -34.28 -45.39 -43.02
N ASN A 68 -35.04 -44.70 -42.15
CA ASN A 68 -34.77 -44.51 -40.73
C ASN A 68 -36.02 -44.84 -39.88
N PRO A 69 -36.39 -46.12 -39.72
CA PRO A 69 -37.54 -46.46 -38.89
C PRO A 69 -37.25 -46.10 -37.43
N THR A 70 -38.21 -45.44 -36.77
CA THR A 70 -38.17 -45.14 -35.33
C THR A 70 -39.08 -46.11 -34.59
N PHE A 71 -38.48 -47.13 -33.96
CA PHE A 71 -39.20 -48.08 -33.11
C PHE A 71 -39.22 -47.57 -31.67
N THR A 72 -40.38 -47.16 -31.17
CA THR A 72 -40.55 -46.72 -29.78
C THR A 72 -40.90 -47.92 -28.90
N GLY A 73 -39.88 -48.67 -28.47
CA GLY A 73 -39.99 -49.86 -27.61
C GLY A 73 -38.78 -50.80 -27.70
N MET A 74 -38.76 -51.86 -26.90
CA MET A 74 -37.67 -52.86 -26.89
C MET A 74 -37.63 -53.63 -28.23
N VAL A 75 -36.51 -53.53 -28.95
CA VAL A 75 -36.26 -54.29 -30.18
C VAL A 75 -35.41 -55.51 -29.85
N THR A 76 -36.01 -56.71 -29.84
CA THR A 76 -35.29 -57.97 -29.61
C THR A 76 -34.81 -58.58 -30.93
N MET A 77 -33.49 -58.61 -31.15
CA MET A 77 -32.86 -59.23 -32.34
C MET A 77 -32.27 -60.60 -31.99
N ASN A 78 -32.97 -61.69 -32.34
CA ASN A 78 -32.62 -63.08 -31.93
C ASN A 78 -31.36 -63.69 -32.61
N GLY A 79 -30.56 -62.91 -33.32
CA GLY A 79 -29.34 -63.35 -34.02
C GLY A 79 -28.06 -62.59 -33.68
N GLY A 80 -28.09 -61.68 -32.70
CA GLY A 80 -26.99 -60.74 -32.45
C GLY A 80 -26.97 -59.56 -33.44
N MET A 81 -26.26 -58.48 -33.10
CA MET A 81 -26.19 -57.25 -33.90
C MET A 81 -24.82 -57.12 -34.55
N THR A 82 -24.75 -57.29 -35.87
CA THR A 82 -23.53 -57.09 -36.67
C THR A 82 -23.58 -55.72 -37.33
N VAL A 83 -22.57 -54.88 -37.07
CA VAL A 83 -22.42 -53.53 -37.67
C VAL A 83 -21.33 -53.59 -38.75
N GLY A 84 -21.59 -52.95 -39.89
CA GLY A 84 -20.63 -52.89 -41.00
C GLY A 84 -19.35 -52.10 -40.65
N ALA A 85 -18.25 -52.38 -41.34
CA ALA A 85 -16.96 -51.72 -41.12
C ALA A 85 -17.08 -50.18 -41.21
N GLY A 86 -16.57 -49.47 -40.20
CA GLY A 86 -16.65 -48.00 -40.11
C GLY A 86 -17.93 -47.44 -39.48
N GLN A 87 -18.87 -48.30 -39.04
CA GLN A 87 -20.10 -47.88 -38.39
C GLN A 87 -19.98 -48.00 -36.86
N THR A 88 -20.43 -46.96 -36.15
CA THR A 88 -20.44 -46.93 -34.68
C THR A 88 -21.84 -47.20 -34.13
N ILE A 89 -21.96 -48.09 -33.14
CA ILE A 89 -23.21 -48.25 -32.38
C ILE A 89 -23.26 -47.15 -31.31
N ASN A 90 -24.22 -46.24 -31.41
CA ASN A 90 -24.51 -45.29 -30.33
C ASN A 90 -25.60 -45.88 -29.41
N MET A 91 -25.23 -46.25 -28.18
CA MET A 91 -26.14 -46.84 -27.19
C MET A 91 -26.96 -45.80 -26.41
N GLY A 92 -26.82 -44.50 -26.72
CA GLY A 92 -27.65 -43.42 -26.16
C GLY A 92 -27.54 -43.28 -24.64
N GLY A 93 -26.34 -43.48 -24.08
CA GLY A 93 -26.09 -43.41 -22.63
C GLY A 93 -26.54 -44.64 -21.83
N ASN A 94 -27.11 -45.66 -22.49
CA ASN A 94 -27.45 -46.92 -21.81
C ASN A 94 -26.19 -47.73 -21.49
N GLN A 95 -26.18 -48.36 -20.32
CA GLN A 95 -25.11 -49.26 -19.92
C GLN A 95 -25.12 -50.52 -20.79
N VAL A 96 -23.97 -50.84 -21.40
CA VAL A 96 -23.78 -52.14 -22.05
C VAL A 96 -23.41 -53.15 -20.96
N HIS A 97 -24.37 -53.95 -20.53
CA HIS A 97 -24.12 -55.02 -19.57
C HIS A 97 -23.53 -56.26 -20.25
N ASN A 98 -22.75 -57.05 -19.52
CA ASN A 98 -22.12 -58.31 -19.97
C ASN A 98 -21.05 -58.16 -21.07
N VAL A 99 -20.32 -57.04 -21.08
CA VAL A 99 -19.10 -56.91 -21.90
C VAL A 99 -17.99 -57.78 -21.30
N ALA A 100 -17.67 -58.88 -21.99
CA ALA A 100 -16.54 -59.75 -21.64
C ALA A 100 -15.21 -58.98 -21.73
N ALA A 101 -14.16 -59.48 -21.09
CA ALA A 101 -12.85 -58.84 -21.17
C ALA A 101 -12.34 -58.88 -22.62
N GLY A 102 -12.04 -57.73 -23.20
CA GLY A 102 -11.47 -57.62 -24.54
C GLY A 102 -10.10 -58.27 -24.63
N THR A 103 -9.83 -59.04 -25.69
CA THR A 103 -8.57 -59.76 -25.93
C THR A 103 -7.82 -59.25 -27.16
N ALA A 104 -8.49 -58.54 -28.06
CA ALA A 104 -7.91 -57.84 -29.20
C ALA A 104 -8.01 -56.30 -29.04
N ASP A 105 -7.13 -55.55 -29.69
CA ASP A 105 -7.05 -54.08 -29.58
C ASP A 105 -8.34 -53.34 -29.99
N THR A 106 -9.24 -54.02 -30.71
CA THR A 106 -10.52 -53.50 -31.20
C THR A 106 -11.72 -53.86 -30.31
N ASP A 107 -11.52 -54.67 -29.27
CA ASP A 107 -12.58 -55.06 -28.36
C ASP A 107 -12.92 -53.89 -27.40
N ALA A 108 -14.19 -53.83 -26.98
CA ALA A 108 -14.57 -52.91 -25.91
C ALA A 108 -13.97 -53.36 -24.58
N VAL A 109 -13.21 -52.49 -23.92
CA VAL A 109 -12.65 -52.75 -22.59
C VAL A 109 -13.74 -52.61 -21.53
N ASN A 110 -13.83 -53.59 -20.63
CA ASN A 110 -14.76 -53.49 -19.50
C ASN A 110 -14.10 -52.75 -18.31
N VAL A 111 -14.92 -52.34 -17.34
CA VAL A 111 -14.45 -51.58 -16.16
C VAL A 111 -13.39 -52.34 -15.36
N SER A 112 -13.44 -53.68 -15.35
CA SER A 112 -12.41 -54.48 -14.66
C SER A 112 -11.04 -54.39 -15.34
N GLN A 113 -10.98 -54.32 -16.68
CA GLN A 113 -9.74 -54.13 -17.43
C GLN A 113 -9.20 -52.71 -17.27
N LEU A 114 -10.08 -51.70 -17.24
CA LEU A 114 -9.68 -50.32 -16.98
C LEU A 114 -9.17 -50.14 -15.55
N ASN A 115 -9.86 -50.69 -14.55
CA ASN A 115 -9.41 -50.65 -13.15
C ASN A 115 -8.13 -51.47 -12.94
N ALA A 116 -7.92 -52.56 -13.69
CA ALA A 116 -6.67 -53.30 -13.68
C ALA A 116 -5.51 -52.47 -14.27
N LYS A 117 -5.76 -51.70 -15.33
CA LYS A 117 -4.77 -50.77 -15.90
C LYS A 117 -4.52 -49.56 -15.00
N ASP A 118 -5.54 -49.03 -14.33
CA ASP A 118 -5.41 -47.97 -13.32
C ASP A 118 -4.60 -48.45 -12.10
N SER A 119 -4.83 -49.69 -11.67
CA SER A 119 -4.04 -50.35 -10.62
C SER A 119 -2.59 -50.64 -11.07
N GLU A 120 -2.39 -51.06 -12.32
CA GLU A 120 -1.07 -51.29 -12.92
C GLU A 120 -0.29 -49.97 -13.06
N LEU A 121 -0.96 -48.88 -13.43
CA LEU A 121 -0.33 -47.56 -13.55
C LEU A 121 0.03 -46.98 -12.17
N THR A 122 -0.86 -47.14 -11.18
CA THR A 122 -0.61 -46.73 -9.80
C THR A 122 0.59 -47.48 -9.21
N SER A 123 0.72 -48.78 -9.48
CA SER A 123 1.83 -49.65 -9.01
C SER A 123 3.10 -49.61 -9.88
N LYS A 124 3.08 -48.90 -11.01
CA LYS A 124 4.27 -48.73 -11.88
C LYS A 124 5.14 -47.54 -11.49
N GLY A 125 4.60 -46.58 -10.74
CA GLY A 125 5.34 -45.53 -10.01
C GLY A 125 6.56 -44.90 -10.69
N LEU A 126 7.47 -44.35 -9.88
CA LEU A 126 8.81 -43.94 -10.29
C LEU A 126 9.85 -44.67 -9.44
N ASN A 127 10.93 -45.13 -10.08
CA ASN A 127 12.10 -45.71 -9.42
C ASN A 127 13.21 -44.67 -9.25
N PHE A 128 13.61 -44.40 -8.02
CA PHE A 128 14.72 -43.50 -7.69
C PHE A 128 15.96 -44.31 -7.31
N ALA A 129 17.06 -44.09 -8.03
CA ALA A 129 18.36 -44.69 -7.74
C ALA A 129 19.25 -43.66 -7.02
N GLY A 130 19.88 -44.08 -5.91
CA GLY A 130 20.94 -43.32 -5.25
C GLY A 130 22.33 -43.80 -5.70
N ASN A 131 23.36 -43.11 -5.24
CA ASN A 131 24.76 -43.53 -5.44
C ASN A 131 25.08 -44.88 -4.75
N SER A 132 24.20 -45.35 -3.85
CA SER A 132 24.26 -46.63 -3.15
C SER A 132 22.89 -46.99 -2.59
N GLY A 133 22.61 -48.29 -2.39
CA GLY A 133 21.28 -48.78 -2.00
C GLY A 133 20.47 -49.29 -3.20
N ALA A 134 19.40 -50.03 -2.95
CA ALA A 134 18.50 -50.48 -4.02
C ALA A 134 17.54 -49.37 -4.43
N ASN A 135 16.97 -49.45 -5.64
CA ASN A 135 16.02 -48.46 -6.13
C ASN A 135 14.83 -48.31 -5.17
N VAL A 136 14.44 -47.07 -4.88
CA VAL A 136 13.23 -46.75 -4.13
C VAL A 136 12.10 -46.51 -5.13
N HIS A 137 11.07 -47.36 -5.07
CA HIS A 137 9.87 -47.23 -5.88
C HIS A 137 8.82 -46.38 -5.16
N ARG A 138 8.28 -45.34 -5.79
CA ARG A 138 7.15 -44.55 -5.28
C ARG A 138 5.98 -44.64 -6.25
N ASP A 139 4.85 -45.13 -5.76
CA ASP A 139 3.58 -45.08 -6.49
C ASP A 139 3.19 -43.62 -6.73
N LEU A 140 2.48 -43.35 -7.84
CA LEU A 140 2.01 -42.01 -8.17
C LEU A 140 1.11 -41.48 -7.04
N GLY A 141 1.53 -40.39 -6.39
CA GLY A 141 0.82 -39.77 -5.24
C GLY A 141 1.48 -39.97 -3.87
N GLN A 142 2.49 -40.85 -3.74
CA GLN A 142 3.27 -40.99 -2.50
C GLN A 142 4.32 -39.88 -2.35
N THR A 143 4.54 -39.40 -1.13
CA THR A 143 5.58 -38.41 -0.82
C THR A 143 6.97 -39.05 -0.82
N LEU A 144 7.92 -38.50 -1.59
CA LEU A 144 9.34 -38.87 -1.54
C LEU A 144 10.05 -38.07 -0.43
N ALA A 145 10.51 -38.76 0.61
CA ALA A 145 11.30 -38.14 1.66
C ALA A 145 12.77 -38.07 1.25
N ILE A 146 13.36 -36.87 1.23
CA ILE A 146 14.80 -36.66 1.03
C ILE A 146 15.37 -36.09 2.34
N GLN A 147 16.23 -36.84 3.02
CA GLN A 147 16.62 -36.57 4.40
C GLN A 147 18.15 -36.46 4.56
N GLY A 148 18.63 -35.49 5.34
CA GLY A 148 20.06 -35.20 5.52
C GLY A 148 20.70 -35.74 6.81
N ALA A 149 20.28 -36.91 7.33
CA ALA A 149 20.73 -37.41 8.63
C ALA A 149 21.47 -38.75 8.52
N ALA A 150 22.80 -38.72 8.38
CA ALA A 150 23.64 -39.90 8.60
C ALA A 150 24.05 -39.97 10.09
N THR A 151 23.73 -41.07 10.78
CA THR A 151 24.11 -41.31 12.18
C THR A 151 25.44 -42.05 12.34
N THR A 152 26.24 -42.20 11.27
CA THR A 152 27.58 -42.80 11.37
C THR A 152 28.49 -42.31 10.25
N ALA A 153 29.70 -41.85 10.60
CA ALA A 153 30.71 -41.35 9.67
C ALA A 153 31.36 -42.49 8.86
N GLY A 154 31.60 -42.27 7.57
CA GLY A 154 32.23 -43.25 6.69
C GLY A 154 32.80 -42.63 5.40
N THR A 155 33.77 -43.31 4.80
CA THR A 155 34.41 -42.87 3.54
C THR A 155 33.46 -43.12 2.38
N TYR A 156 32.87 -42.05 1.84
CA TYR A 156 31.84 -42.14 0.80
C TYR A 156 32.35 -41.60 -0.54
N SER A 157 32.38 -42.44 -1.59
CA SER A 157 32.79 -42.03 -2.93
C SER A 157 31.64 -41.33 -3.67
N GLY A 158 31.68 -40.00 -3.63
CA GLY A 158 30.83 -39.06 -4.37
C GLY A 158 31.25 -37.60 -4.18
N GLY A 159 32.56 -37.31 -4.11
CA GLY A 159 33.12 -35.96 -3.95
C GLY A 159 32.90 -35.30 -2.59
N ASN A 160 31.65 -34.92 -2.28
CA ASN A 160 31.24 -34.26 -1.03
C ASN A 160 29.88 -34.75 -0.48
N LEU A 161 28.95 -35.17 -1.35
CA LEU A 161 27.65 -35.73 -0.97
C LEU A 161 27.42 -37.09 -1.64
N LYS A 162 26.93 -38.05 -0.87
CA LYS A 162 26.47 -39.35 -1.33
C LYS A 162 24.97 -39.47 -1.09
N THR A 163 24.21 -39.76 -2.13
CA THR A 163 22.80 -40.14 -2.00
C THR A 163 22.73 -41.65 -1.71
N VAL A 164 21.99 -42.03 -0.67
CA VAL A 164 21.77 -43.43 -0.29
C VAL A 164 20.27 -43.66 -0.22
N THR A 165 19.76 -44.49 -1.11
CA THR A 165 18.36 -44.90 -1.06
C THR A 165 18.16 -45.92 0.05
N ASP A 166 17.11 -45.72 0.85
CA ASP A 166 16.66 -46.68 1.85
C ASP A 166 15.30 -47.26 1.42
N PRO A 167 15.26 -48.47 0.86
CA PRO A 167 14.02 -49.12 0.44
C PRO A 167 13.06 -49.43 1.59
N ALA A 168 13.54 -49.56 2.83
CA ALA A 168 12.70 -49.90 3.98
C ALA A 168 11.86 -48.71 4.45
N THR A 169 12.41 -47.50 4.37
CA THR A 169 11.70 -46.25 4.71
C THR A 169 11.18 -45.51 3.48
N GLY A 170 11.72 -45.82 2.30
CA GLY A 170 11.41 -45.14 1.04
C GLY A 170 12.00 -43.74 0.93
N ALA A 171 13.01 -43.42 1.75
CA ALA A 171 13.71 -42.15 1.74
C ALA A 171 14.98 -42.20 0.89
N ILE A 172 15.41 -41.03 0.40
CA ILE A 172 16.74 -40.81 -0.16
C ILE A 172 17.55 -40.03 0.87
N ASN A 173 18.51 -40.69 1.50
CA ASN A 173 19.37 -40.07 2.49
C ASN A 173 20.54 -39.35 1.81
N LEU A 174 20.76 -38.09 2.15
CA LEU A 174 21.91 -37.30 1.72
C LEU A 174 22.99 -37.36 2.82
N GLN A 175 24.10 -38.00 2.51
CA GLN A 175 25.23 -38.17 3.43
C GLN A 175 26.40 -37.28 2.98
N MET A 176 26.91 -36.43 3.87
CA MET A 176 28.09 -35.60 3.60
C MET A 176 29.38 -36.37 3.92
N ALA A 177 30.45 -36.14 3.16
CA ALA A 177 31.78 -36.68 3.44
C ALA A 177 32.34 -36.11 4.75
N ASP A 178 33.13 -36.91 5.48
CA ASP A 178 33.76 -36.50 6.75
C ASP A 178 34.84 -35.42 6.57
N ALA A 179 35.45 -35.35 5.38
CA ALA A 179 36.40 -34.31 4.97
C ALA A 179 36.03 -33.73 3.59
N PRO A 180 34.99 -32.89 3.49
CA PRO A 180 34.53 -32.38 2.21
C PRO A 180 35.58 -31.43 1.61
N LYS A 181 35.79 -31.57 0.28
CA LYS A 181 36.74 -30.80 -0.52
C LYS A 181 36.02 -29.81 -1.42
N PHE A 182 36.23 -28.53 -1.19
CA PHE A 182 35.73 -27.43 -2.03
C PHE A 182 36.93 -26.79 -2.75
N GLY A 183 37.23 -27.29 -3.95
CA GLY A 183 38.46 -26.91 -4.66
C GLY A 183 39.71 -27.42 -3.92
N THR A 184 40.62 -26.52 -3.55
CA THR A 184 41.81 -26.85 -2.73
C THR A 184 41.50 -26.87 -1.23
N VAL A 185 40.36 -26.33 -0.80
CA VAL A 185 40.00 -26.24 0.62
C VAL A 185 39.40 -27.56 1.08
N THR A 186 40.03 -28.18 2.08
CA THR A 186 39.51 -29.39 2.75
C THR A 186 39.09 -29.03 4.16
N ILE A 187 37.83 -29.30 4.50
CA ILE A 187 37.31 -29.09 5.86
C ILE A 187 37.48 -30.41 6.63
N ASN A 188 37.92 -30.34 7.89
CA ASN A 188 38.18 -31.51 8.72
C ASN A 188 39.19 -32.50 8.11
N ASP A 189 40.28 -31.96 7.56
CA ASP A 189 41.32 -32.75 6.90
C ASP A 189 41.90 -33.81 7.87
N GLY A 190 41.69 -35.08 7.55
CA GLY A 190 42.07 -36.22 8.37
C GLY A 190 41.40 -36.32 9.74
N GLY A 191 40.20 -35.74 9.92
CA GLY A 191 39.47 -35.79 11.20
C GLY A 191 40.01 -34.84 12.28
N SER A 192 40.89 -33.91 11.89
CA SER A 192 41.60 -33.03 12.83
C SER A 192 40.80 -31.79 13.28
N GLY A 193 39.60 -31.59 12.76
CA GLY A 193 38.80 -30.36 12.92
C GLY A 193 39.40 -29.14 12.21
N LYS A 194 40.48 -29.30 11.44
CA LYS A 194 41.18 -28.21 10.76
C LYS A 194 40.63 -27.99 9.36
N ILE A 195 40.64 -26.73 8.93
CA ILE A 195 40.42 -26.33 7.54
C ILE A 195 41.79 -26.14 6.90
N THR A 196 42.11 -26.95 5.89
CA THR A 196 43.39 -26.89 5.16
C THR A 196 43.17 -26.40 3.73
N GLY A 197 44.22 -25.87 3.08
CA GLY A 197 44.15 -25.40 1.69
C GLY A 197 43.61 -23.98 1.47
N VAL A 198 43.54 -23.16 2.53
CA VAL A 198 43.18 -21.72 2.45
C VAL A 198 44.41 -20.89 2.07
N THR A 199 44.39 -20.30 0.87
CA THR A 199 45.40 -19.34 0.38
C THR A 199 45.32 -18.02 1.17
N ALA A 200 46.41 -17.27 1.24
CA ALA A 200 46.41 -15.99 1.96
C ALA A 200 45.42 -15.00 1.31
N GLY A 201 44.48 -14.49 2.10
CA GLY A 201 43.50 -13.51 1.67
C GLY A 201 44.10 -12.14 1.35
N VAL A 202 43.58 -11.46 0.34
CA VAL A 202 43.98 -10.10 -0.07
C VAL A 202 42.83 -9.10 0.15
N ALA A 203 41.58 -9.52 0.03
CA ALA A 203 40.38 -8.70 0.28
C ALA A 203 39.86 -8.86 1.71
N ASN A 204 39.09 -7.87 2.19
CA ASN A 204 38.52 -7.87 3.55
C ASN A 204 37.52 -9.00 3.82
N THR A 205 37.05 -9.69 2.78
CA THR A 205 36.13 -10.83 2.84
C THR A 205 36.81 -12.19 2.74
N ASP A 206 38.13 -12.23 2.54
CA ASP A 206 38.88 -13.47 2.40
C ASP A 206 39.14 -14.12 3.77
N ALA A 207 39.17 -15.46 3.82
CA ALA A 207 39.53 -16.19 5.03
C ALA A 207 41.03 -16.05 5.34
N VAL A 208 41.38 -15.65 6.57
CA VAL A 208 42.76 -15.52 7.02
C VAL A 208 43.38 -16.88 7.35
N ASN A 209 44.52 -17.18 6.73
CA ASN A 209 45.27 -18.40 7.05
C ASN A 209 46.29 -18.17 8.19
N VAL A 210 46.86 -19.26 8.72
CA VAL A 210 47.81 -19.20 9.85
C VAL A 210 49.03 -18.31 9.54
N SER A 211 49.46 -18.18 8.28
CA SER A 211 50.58 -17.30 7.94
C SER A 211 50.24 -15.81 8.08
N GLN A 212 49.00 -15.42 7.76
CA GLN A 212 48.51 -14.05 7.98
C GLN A 212 48.30 -13.77 9.47
N LEU A 213 47.76 -14.74 10.21
CA LEU A 213 47.65 -14.63 11.67
C LEU A 213 49.02 -14.58 12.34
N LYS A 214 50.00 -15.35 11.85
CA LYS A 214 51.40 -15.31 12.29
C LYS A 214 52.04 -13.96 11.95
N ALA A 215 51.76 -13.37 10.79
CA ALA A 215 52.25 -12.04 10.45
C ALA A 215 51.69 -10.94 11.38
N VAL A 216 50.42 -11.08 11.81
CA VAL A 216 49.82 -10.21 12.83
C VAL A 216 50.42 -10.48 14.21
N ASP A 217 50.59 -11.74 14.60
CA ASP A 217 51.25 -12.17 15.84
C ASP A 217 52.68 -11.63 15.93
N ASP A 218 53.49 -11.79 14.88
CA ASP A 218 54.86 -11.29 14.78
C ASP A 218 54.90 -9.75 14.81
N LYS A 219 53.91 -9.05 14.25
CA LYS A 219 53.79 -7.59 14.36
C LYS A 219 53.37 -7.13 15.76
N ALA A 220 52.42 -7.83 16.37
CA ALA A 220 51.88 -7.51 17.69
C ALA A 220 52.88 -7.83 18.81
N SER A 221 53.72 -8.85 18.63
CA SER A 221 54.73 -9.30 19.61
C SER A 221 56.03 -8.46 19.64
N LEU A 222 56.18 -7.47 18.74
CA LEU A 222 57.37 -6.60 18.70
C LEU A 222 57.41 -5.52 19.79
N GLY A 223 56.32 -5.25 20.51
CA GLY A 223 56.27 -4.25 21.59
C GLY A 223 56.43 -2.78 21.14
N TRP A 224 56.38 -1.84 22.10
CA TRP A 224 56.52 -0.39 21.84
C TRP A 224 57.84 0.14 22.41
N ASN A 225 58.65 0.78 21.56
CA ASN A 225 59.89 1.43 21.98
C ASN A 225 59.60 2.78 22.63
N MET A 226 59.90 2.92 23.93
CA MET A 226 59.80 4.20 24.64
C MET A 226 61.19 4.80 24.89
N ARG A 227 61.33 6.10 24.62
CA ARG A 227 62.49 6.93 24.98
C ARG A 227 62.06 8.00 25.96
N ASP A 228 62.93 8.42 26.86
CA ASP A 228 62.70 9.64 27.62
C ASP A 228 62.89 10.89 26.73
N ALA A 229 62.37 12.03 27.18
CA ALA A 229 62.45 13.31 26.47
C ALA A 229 63.89 13.86 26.32
N ASN A 230 64.88 13.22 26.97
CA ASN A 230 66.28 13.64 26.98
C ASN A 230 67.20 12.70 26.16
N GLY A 231 66.64 11.75 25.41
CA GLY A 231 67.39 10.90 24.49
C GLY A 231 68.04 9.65 25.12
N GLY A 232 67.56 9.20 26.30
CA GLY A 232 68.02 7.99 26.97
C GLY A 232 67.74 6.67 26.22
N VAL A 233 68.27 5.56 26.76
CA VAL A 233 68.24 4.21 26.16
C VAL A 233 66.80 3.76 25.89
N VAL A 234 66.55 3.20 24.71
CA VAL A 234 65.23 2.67 24.32
C VAL A 234 64.92 1.41 25.14
N GLY A 235 63.86 1.47 25.96
CA GLY A 235 63.24 0.28 26.52
C GLY A 235 62.08 -0.17 25.62
N ASN A 236 62.12 -1.41 25.14
CA ASN A 236 60.99 -2.01 24.44
C ASN A 236 60.01 -2.56 25.48
N VAL A 237 58.77 -2.06 25.46
CA VAL A 237 57.68 -2.55 26.32
C VAL A 237 57.00 -3.70 25.60
N ALA A 238 57.19 -4.94 26.08
CA ALA A 238 56.58 -6.11 25.48
C ALA A 238 55.05 -6.11 25.70
N PRO A 239 54.26 -6.76 24.83
CA PRO A 239 52.82 -6.88 25.03
C PRO A 239 52.52 -7.63 26.35
N GLY A 240 51.82 -6.96 27.27
CA GLY A 240 51.51 -7.46 28.61
C GLY A 240 52.35 -6.84 29.73
N ASP A 241 53.45 -6.15 29.41
CA ASP A 241 54.24 -5.41 30.41
C ASP A 241 53.54 -4.12 30.84
N THR A 242 53.74 -3.72 32.10
CA THR A 242 53.14 -2.50 32.67
C THR A 242 54.18 -1.37 32.74
N VAL A 243 53.91 -0.24 32.07
CA VAL A 243 54.78 0.96 32.15
C VAL A 243 54.45 1.75 33.40
N LYS A 244 55.42 1.86 34.32
CA LYS A 244 55.28 2.64 35.56
C LYS A 244 55.84 4.05 35.38
N LEU A 245 54.96 5.03 35.22
CA LEU A 245 55.31 6.46 35.18
C LEU A 245 55.46 6.99 36.61
N ALA A 246 56.65 7.49 36.97
CA ALA A 246 56.91 8.08 38.29
C ALA A 246 56.53 9.57 38.31
N ASN A 247 55.95 10.05 39.41
CA ASN A 247 55.70 11.48 39.60
C ASN A 247 57.02 12.26 39.71
N GLY A 248 57.09 13.44 39.08
CA GLY A 248 58.18 14.40 39.26
C GLY A 248 57.88 15.38 40.40
N SER A 249 58.85 16.22 40.80
CA SER A 249 58.67 17.18 41.90
C SER A 249 57.51 18.17 41.70
N ASN A 250 57.17 18.49 40.45
CA ASN A 250 56.09 19.42 40.09
C ASN A 250 55.01 18.79 39.20
N THR A 251 55.07 17.50 38.90
CA THR A 251 54.13 16.82 38.01
C THR A 251 53.63 15.51 38.62
N LYS A 252 52.32 15.28 38.51
CA LYS A 252 51.66 14.03 38.89
C LYS A 252 51.18 13.31 37.63
N SER A 253 51.41 12.02 37.54
CA SER A 253 50.96 11.19 36.44
C SER A 253 49.94 10.18 36.95
N TYR A 254 48.78 10.09 36.31
CA TYR A 254 47.74 9.15 36.68
C TYR A 254 46.94 8.68 35.46
N TYR A 255 46.43 7.44 35.55
CA TYR A 255 45.56 6.87 34.54
C TYR A 255 44.10 7.22 34.83
N ASP A 256 43.45 7.90 33.90
CA ASP A 256 42.03 8.20 33.97
C ASP A 256 41.25 7.02 33.35
N ALA A 257 40.76 6.12 34.19
CA ALA A 257 40.07 4.90 33.75
C ALA A 257 38.73 5.16 33.02
N ALA A 258 38.12 6.33 33.22
CA ALA A 258 36.87 6.71 32.56
C ALA A 258 37.10 7.15 31.11
N THR A 259 38.21 7.83 30.84
CA THR A 259 38.58 8.27 29.49
C THR A 259 39.63 7.40 28.81
N GLN A 260 40.19 6.43 29.53
CA GLN A 260 41.28 5.56 29.09
C GLN A 260 42.51 6.33 28.60
N THR A 261 42.82 7.49 29.21
CA THR A 261 43.97 8.33 28.85
C THR A 261 44.98 8.46 30.01
N MET A 262 46.27 8.54 29.66
CA MET A 262 47.33 8.83 30.62
C MET A 262 47.49 10.35 30.74
N LYS A 263 47.18 10.92 31.90
CA LYS A 263 47.30 12.35 32.15
C LYS A 263 48.54 12.65 32.98
N VAL A 264 49.30 13.65 32.53
CA VAL A 264 50.37 14.27 33.31
C VAL A 264 49.89 15.66 33.65
N ASP A 265 49.54 15.86 34.90
CA ASP A 265 49.13 17.15 35.43
C ASP A 265 50.25 17.77 36.25
N VAL A 266 50.14 19.07 36.48
CA VAL A 266 50.93 19.77 37.49
C VAL A 266 50.41 19.33 38.87
N VAL A 267 51.30 19.12 39.84
CA VAL A 267 50.86 18.87 41.22
C VAL A 267 50.09 20.09 41.76
N ASP A 268 49.17 19.88 42.71
CA ASP A 268 48.29 20.95 43.21
C ASP A 268 49.06 22.15 43.85
N ALA A 269 50.35 21.99 44.14
CA ALA A 269 51.26 23.05 44.60
C ALA A 269 52.70 22.84 44.09
N PRO A 270 53.04 23.26 42.85
CA PRO A 270 54.38 23.04 42.32
C PRO A 270 55.37 24.02 42.96
N THR A 271 56.56 23.52 43.32
CA THR A 271 57.65 24.29 43.92
C THR A 271 58.80 24.45 42.92
N PHE A 272 59.14 25.70 42.57
CA PHE A 272 60.23 26.01 41.65
C PHE A 272 61.35 26.71 42.41
N ALA A 273 62.50 26.04 42.57
CA ALA A 273 63.67 26.63 43.21
C ALA A 273 64.49 27.41 42.16
N GLY A 274 64.09 28.65 41.86
CA GLY A 274 64.80 29.54 40.94
C GLY A 274 63.91 30.56 40.22
N MET A 275 64.52 31.40 39.38
CA MET A 275 63.81 32.37 38.53
C MET A 275 62.92 31.63 37.52
N VAL A 276 61.61 31.89 37.56
CA VAL A 276 60.65 31.31 36.61
C VAL A 276 60.39 32.33 35.50
N THR A 277 60.87 32.06 34.28
CA THR A 277 60.64 32.89 33.11
C THR A 277 59.47 32.34 32.28
N MET A 278 58.32 33.02 32.28
CA MET A 278 57.16 32.67 31.46
C MET A 278 57.18 33.47 30.14
N ASN A 279 57.68 32.87 29.06
CA ASN A 279 57.85 33.54 27.76
C ASN A 279 56.55 33.90 27.01
N GLY A 280 55.37 33.66 27.61
CA GLY A 280 54.05 34.03 27.08
C GLY A 280 53.27 35.04 27.92
N GLY A 281 53.88 35.61 28.98
CA GLY A 281 53.16 36.42 29.97
C GLY A 281 52.43 35.56 31.02
N MET A 282 52.11 36.17 32.17
CA MET A 282 51.38 35.52 33.26
C MET A 282 49.90 35.91 33.20
N THR A 283 49.04 34.98 32.81
CA THR A 283 47.58 35.18 32.82
C THR A 283 46.99 34.53 34.06
N VAL A 284 46.40 35.33 34.95
CA VAL A 284 45.69 34.86 36.15
C VAL A 284 44.20 34.83 35.83
N GLY A 285 43.53 33.69 36.10
CA GLY A 285 42.10 33.55 35.84
C GLY A 285 41.26 34.52 36.69
N ALA A 286 40.09 34.92 36.16
CA ALA A 286 39.19 35.85 36.83
C ALA A 286 38.88 35.40 38.27
N GLY A 287 39.06 36.31 39.24
CA GLY A 287 38.84 36.05 40.66
C GLY A 287 40.04 35.48 41.43
N GLN A 288 41.17 35.21 40.77
CA GLN A 288 42.40 34.78 41.45
C GLN A 288 43.37 35.95 41.67
N THR A 289 44.07 35.96 42.81
CA THR A 289 45.03 37.01 43.19
C THR A 289 46.47 36.48 43.20
N ILE A 290 47.39 37.23 42.59
CA ILE A 290 48.82 36.99 42.78
C ILE A 290 49.23 37.64 44.10
N ASN A 291 49.46 36.84 45.13
CA ASN A 291 50.05 37.33 46.37
C ASN A 291 51.57 37.46 46.20
N MET A 292 52.05 38.69 45.95
CA MET A 292 53.48 39.01 45.76
C MET A 292 54.28 39.07 47.08
N GLY A 293 53.66 38.74 48.23
CA GLY A 293 54.35 38.67 49.52
C GLY A 293 54.97 39.99 49.99
N GLY A 294 54.41 41.14 49.57
CA GLY A 294 54.91 42.48 49.92
C GLY A 294 55.92 43.09 48.93
N ASN A 295 56.18 42.44 47.79
CA ASN A 295 57.10 42.97 46.77
C ASN A 295 56.44 43.98 45.81
N GLN A 296 57.22 44.98 45.37
CA GLN A 296 56.78 46.04 44.44
C GLN A 296 56.79 45.57 42.98
N VAL A 297 55.82 46.04 42.18
CA VAL A 297 55.82 45.88 40.71
C VAL A 297 56.42 47.15 40.09
N HIS A 298 57.63 47.04 39.51
CA HIS A 298 58.30 48.16 38.85
C HIS A 298 58.00 48.21 37.34
N ASN A 299 58.05 49.41 36.75
CA ASN A 299 57.85 49.68 35.31
C ASN A 299 56.44 49.39 34.74
N VAL A 300 55.39 49.69 35.50
CA VAL A 300 54.02 49.73 34.97
C VAL A 300 53.86 50.96 34.05
N ALA A 301 53.76 50.74 32.74
CA ALA A 301 53.50 51.79 31.76
C ALA A 301 52.09 52.40 31.96
N ALA A 302 51.85 53.61 31.44
CA ALA A 302 50.51 54.20 31.50
C ALA A 302 49.52 53.34 30.70
N GLY A 303 48.47 52.83 31.35
CA GLY A 303 47.45 52.00 30.71
C GLY A 303 46.66 52.75 29.66
N ALA A 304 46.49 52.17 28.47
CA ALA A 304 45.76 52.76 27.35
C ALA A 304 44.38 52.10 27.13
N ALA A 305 44.14 50.92 27.71
CA ALA A 305 42.88 50.19 27.67
C ALA A 305 42.28 49.98 29.08
N ASP A 306 40.97 49.75 29.17
CA ASP A 306 40.19 49.69 30.43
C ASP A 306 40.58 48.55 31.40
N THR A 307 41.51 47.69 30.99
CA THR A 307 41.97 46.51 31.74
C THR A 307 43.44 46.58 32.13
N ASP A 308 44.13 47.65 31.76
CA ASP A 308 45.53 47.87 32.13
C ASP A 308 45.67 48.29 33.59
N ALA A 309 46.81 47.94 34.20
CA ALA A 309 47.15 48.44 35.53
C ALA A 309 47.45 49.95 35.45
N VAL A 310 46.65 50.75 36.15
CA VAL A 310 46.83 52.21 36.23
C VAL A 310 48.05 52.57 37.07
N ASN A 311 48.91 53.44 36.55
CA ASN A 311 50.00 54.00 37.34
C ASN A 311 49.52 55.21 38.18
N VAL A 312 50.30 55.59 39.20
CA VAL A 312 49.92 56.66 40.14
C VAL A 312 49.65 58.01 39.45
N SER A 313 50.22 58.26 38.26
CA SER A 313 49.95 59.48 37.49
C SER A 313 48.58 59.48 36.80
N GLN A 314 48.06 58.33 36.38
CA GLN A 314 46.74 58.21 35.75
C GLN A 314 45.60 58.33 36.76
N LEU A 315 45.81 57.84 37.99
CA LEU A 315 44.81 57.91 39.05
C LEU A 315 44.62 59.36 39.56
N ASN A 316 45.71 60.11 39.74
CA ASN A 316 45.65 61.51 40.17
C ASN A 316 45.04 62.44 39.10
N ALA A 317 45.19 62.11 37.81
CA ALA A 317 44.59 62.89 36.73
C ALA A 317 43.07 62.70 36.61
N LYS A 318 42.54 61.52 36.94
CA LYS A 318 41.09 61.24 36.89
C LYS A 318 40.32 61.76 38.10
N ASP A 319 40.96 61.78 39.27
CA ASP A 319 40.36 62.31 40.51
C ASP A 319 40.03 63.82 40.40
N SER A 320 40.89 64.60 39.71
CA SER A 320 40.66 66.04 39.46
C SER A 320 39.69 66.33 38.30
N GLU A 321 39.41 65.36 37.40
CA GLU A 321 38.49 65.55 36.27
C GLU A 321 37.03 65.24 36.64
N LEU A 322 36.82 64.39 37.66
CA LEU A 322 35.48 63.97 38.11
C LEU A 322 34.83 64.98 39.05
N THR A 323 35.61 65.80 39.77
CA THR A 323 35.09 66.83 40.69
C THR A 323 34.63 68.13 40.00
N SER A 324 34.99 68.39 38.73
CA SER A 324 34.70 69.66 38.04
C SER A 324 33.77 69.57 36.83
N LYS A 325 33.20 68.38 36.53
CA LYS A 325 32.33 68.14 35.35
C LYS A 325 30.88 67.80 35.71
N GLY A 326 30.32 68.42 36.75
CA GLY A 326 28.92 68.26 37.18
C GLY A 326 27.87 68.43 36.06
N LEU A 327 26.60 68.10 36.35
CA LEU A 327 25.49 68.17 35.39
C LEU A 327 24.92 69.59 35.25
N ASN A 328 24.66 70.03 34.03
CA ASN A 328 23.98 71.29 33.70
C ASN A 328 22.51 71.04 33.32
N PHE A 329 21.56 71.69 34.00
CA PHE A 329 20.13 71.59 33.71
C PHE A 329 19.59 72.90 33.10
N ALA A 330 18.94 72.79 31.95
CA ALA A 330 18.29 73.90 31.25
C ALA A 330 16.76 73.71 31.28
N GLY A 331 16.03 74.73 31.74
CA GLY A 331 14.57 74.76 31.67
C GLY A 331 14.08 75.48 30.40
N ASN A 332 12.76 75.45 30.16
CA ASN A 332 12.13 76.15 29.04
C ASN A 332 12.27 77.69 29.14
N SER A 333 12.69 78.22 30.31
CA SER A 333 12.97 79.62 30.63
C SER A 333 13.84 79.70 31.90
N GLY A 334 14.80 80.63 31.97
CA GLY A 334 15.79 80.76 33.07
C GLY A 334 17.23 80.45 32.62
N ALA A 335 18.24 80.76 33.45
CA ALA A 335 19.64 80.41 33.14
C ALA A 335 19.95 78.95 33.54
N ASN A 336 20.99 78.35 32.93
CA ASN A 336 21.42 76.99 33.23
C ASN A 336 21.88 76.85 34.69
N VAL A 337 21.53 75.75 35.34
CA VAL A 337 21.93 75.43 36.73
C VAL A 337 22.94 74.28 36.73
N HIS A 338 24.12 74.49 37.32
CA HIS A 338 25.22 73.50 37.43
C HIS A 338 25.22 72.80 38.79
N ARG A 339 25.35 71.47 38.82
CA ARG A 339 25.45 70.66 40.06
C ARG A 339 26.63 69.68 40.02
N ASP A 340 27.50 69.78 41.02
CA ASP A 340 28.59 68.82 41.24
C ASP A 340 28.03 67.44 41.64
N LEU A 341 28.71 66.37 41.25
CA LEU A 341 28.33 65.01 41.59
C LEU A 341 28.39 64.81 43.13
N GLY A 342 27.22 64.63 43.74
CA GLY A 342 27.06 64.47 45.20
C GLY A 342 26.14 65.51 45.87
N GLN A 343 25.74 66.58 45.17
CA GLN A 343 24.73 67.54 45.65
C GLN A 343 23.29 67.12 45.27
N THR A 344 22.31 67.37 46.14
CA THR A 344 20.89 67.06 45.89
C THR A 344 20.23 68.10 44.97
N LEU A 345 19.54 67.66 43.91
CA LEU A 345 18.72 68.50 43.01
C LEU A 345 17.26 68.52 43.48
N ALA A 346 16.72 69.69 43.81
CA ALA A 346 15.31 69.84 44.19
C ALA A 346 14.44 70.19 42.97
N ILE A 347 13.41 69.38 42.69
CA ILE A 347 12.35 69.66 41.70
C ILE A 347 11.06 69.85 42.49
N GLN A 348 10.56 71.08 42.59
CA GLN A 348 9.43 71.42 43.46
C GLN A 348 8.25 71.97 42.63
N GLY A 349 7.05 71.48 42.92
CA GLY A 349 5.79 71.87 42.26
C GLY A 349 4.98 72.87 43.07
N ALA A 350 5.58 73.98 43.51
CA ALA A 350 4.87 75.04 44.24
C ALA A 350 4.72 76.28 43.35
N ALA A 351 3.54 76.50 42.78
CA ALA A 351 3.21 77.76 42.10
C ALA A 351 2.50 78.70 43.09
N THR A 352 3.00 79.93 43.22
CA THR A 352 2.35 81.00 44.00
C THR A 352 1.60 82.05 43.17
N THR A 353 1.61 82.02 41.83
CA THR A 353 0.69 82.81 40.97
C THR A 353 0.72 82.35 39.49
N GLY A 354 -0.45 82.19 38.85
CA GLY A 354 -0.64 81.77 37.45
C GLY A 354 -0.47 82.87 36.39
N GLY A 355 -0.08 82.49 35.17
CA GLY A 355 0.08 83.38 34.02
C GLY A 355 0.11 82.62 32.68
N THR A 356 -0.36 83.26 31.61
CA THR A 356 -0.68 82.69 30.28
C THR A 356 0.56 82.35 29.44
N TYR A 357 0.77 81.08 29.03
CA TYR A 357 1.87 80.70 28.12
C TYR A 357 1.54 79.58 27.12
N SER A 358 2.13 79.66 25.93
CA SER A 358 1.85 78.85 24.73
C SER A 358 2.75 77.62 24.60
N GLY A 359 2.52 76.59 25.43
CA GLY A 359 3.28 75.34 25.39
C GLY A 359 2.57 74.17 26.07
N GLY A 360 1.54 73.63 25.42
CA GLY A 360 1.15 72.23 25.53
C GLY A 360 0.38 71.76 26.77
N ASN A 361 0.86 71.95 28.01
CA ASN A 361 0.14 71.76 29.30
C ASN A 361 1.05 71.90 30.57
N LEU A 362 2.40 71.79 30.47
CA LEU A 362 3.36 72.02 31.57
C LEU A 362 4.59 72.84 31.10
N LYS A 363 5.12 73.75 31.94
CA LYS A 363 6.40 74.47 31.73
C LYS A 363 7.40 74.15 32.85
N THR A 364 8.69 73.97 32.50
CA THR A 364 9.82 73.93 33.43
C THR A 364 10.52 75.30 33.49
N VAL A 365 10.78 75.83 34.69
CA VAL A 365 11.52 77.09 34.91
C VAL A 365 12.66 76.84 35.90
N THR A 366 13.89 77.22 35.54
CA THR A 366 15.06 77.10 36.42
C THR A 366 15.25 78.37 37.26
N ASP A 367 15.53 78.22 38.56
CA ASP A 367 15.88 79.32 39.47
C ASP A 367 17.38 79.25 39.86
N PRO A 368 18.24 80.15 39.32
CA PRO A 368 19.67 80.16 39.59
C PRO A 368 20.05 80.52 41.04
N ALA A 369 19.17 81.20 41.78
CA ALA A 369 19.46 81.63 43.15
C ALA A 369 19.30 80.50 44.18
N THR A 370 18.41 79.55 43.90
CA THR A 370 18.10 78.42 44.82
C THR A 370 18.53 77.06 44.27
N GLY A 371 18.79 76.96 42.95
CA GLY A 371 19.22 75.72 42.30
C GLY A 371 18.09 74.73 42.00
N ALA A 372 16.82 75.15 42.11
CA ALA A 372 15.64 74.32 41.88
C ALA A 372 15.10 74.41 40.44
N ILE A 373 14.39 73.36 40.00
CA ILE A 373 13.59 73.35 38.75
C ILE A 373 12.11 73.31 39.12
N ASN A 374 11.36 74.36 38.74
CA ASN A 374 9.94 74.49 39.05
C ASN A 374 9.07 74.01 37.88
N LEU A 375 8.01 73.25 38.19
CA LEU A 375 7.01 72.76 37.24
C LEU A 375 5.70 73.55 37.40
N GLN A 376 5.30 74.28 36.37
CA GLN A 376 4.09 75.12 36.38
C GLN A 376 3.05 74.55 35.41
N MET A 377 1.81 74.39 35.89
CA MET A 377 0.65 74.00 35.06
C MET A 377 -0.07 75.24 34.49
N ALA A 378 -0.69 75.08 33.32
CA ALA A 378 -1.56 76.11 32.76
C ALA A 378 -2.92 76.16 33.50
N ASP A 379 -3.50 77.36 33.63
CA ASP A 379 -4.81 77.56 34.30
C ASP A 379 -5.98 76.82 33.61
N ALA A 380 -5.81 76.36 32.36
CA ALA A 380 -6.81 75.60 31.61
C ALA A 380 -6.19 74.64 30.57
N PRO A 381 -5.84 73.39 30.96
CA PRO A 381 -5.29 72.40 30.02
C PRO A 381 -6.38 71.83 29.10
N LYS A 382 -6.13 71.76 27.79
CA LYS A 382 -7.08 71.19 26.81
C LYS A 382 -6.79 69.71 26.56
N PHE A 383 -7.73 68.84 26.94
CA PHE A 383 -7.82 67.44 26.50
C PHE A 383 -9.20 67.24 25.87
N GLY A 384 -9.28 66.62 24.68
CA GLY A 384 -10.50 66.55 23.85
C GLY A 384 -11.77 66.14 24.61
N THR A 385 -11.90 64.88 25.01
CA THR A 385 -13.01 64.38 25.85
C THR A 385 -12.62 63.05 26.52
N VAL A 386 -11.96 63.08 27.68
CA VAL A 386 -11.91 61.93 28.61
C VAL A 386 -11.68 62.45 30.03
N THR A 387 -12.54 62.08 30.98
CA THR A 387 -12.24 62.14 32.42
C THR A 387 -11.97 60.71 32.90
N ILE A 388 -10.80 60.48 33.50
CA ILE A 388 -10.42 59.18 34.09
C ILE A 388 -10.59 59.28 35.61
N ASN A 389 -11.59 58.56 36.13
CA ASN A 389 -11.71 58.11 37.52
C ASN A 389 -11.93 59.21 38.58
N ASP A 390 -13.18 59.65 38.73
CA ASP A 390 -13.70 60.07 40.03
C ASP A 390 -14.05 58.80 40.83
N GLY A 391 -13.27 58.51 41.87
CA GLY A 391 -13.77 57.78 43.05
C GLY A 391 -14.45 56.41 42.84
N GLY A 392 -13.74 55.40 42.32
CA GLY A 392 -13.84 54.05 42.92
C GLY A 392 -14.54 52.91 42.17
N SER A 393 -14.75 52.95 40.85
CA SER A 393 -15.21 51.72 40.13
C SER A 393 -14.62 51.44 38.74
N GLY A 394 -13.71 52.27 38.23
CA GLY A 394 -13.03 52.00 36.95
C GLY A 394 -13.96 51.92 35.72
N LYS A 395 -15.15 52.51 35.79
CA LYS A 395 -16.13 52.60 34.69
C LYS A 395 -16.10 53.97 34.02
N ILE A 396 -16.38 54.01 32.72
CA ILE A 396 -16.76 55.22 31.99
C ILE A 396 -18.30 55.32 32.09
N THR A 397 -18.84 56.31 32.81
CA THR A 397 -20.29 56.52 32.94
C THR A 397 -20.72 57.79 32.24
N GLY A 398 -21.85 57.77 31.51
CA GLY A 398 -22.39 58.91 30.77
C GLY A 398 -22.35 58.82 29.23
N VAL A 399 -22.09 57.63 28.67
CA VAL A 399 -22.08 57.41 27.22
C VAL A 399 -23.52 57.19 26.72
N THR A 400 -24.12 58.21 26.10
CA THR A 400 -25.40 58.13 25.38
C THR A 400 -25.27 57.17 24.18
N ALA A 401 -26.32 56.46 23.80
CA ALA A 401 -26.28 55.50 22.69
C ALA A 401 -25.79 56.17 21.39
N GLY A 402 -24.72 55.63 20.80
CA GLY A 402 -24.14 56.14 19.56
C GLY A 402 -25.09 55.97 18.37
N VAL A 403 -25.15 56.97 17.49
CA VAL A 403 -26.02 57.03 16.29
C VAL A 403 -25.19 57.06 15.00
N ALA A 404 -23.90 57.43 15.06
CA ALA A 404 -22.98 57.44 13.92
C ALA A 404 -21.84 56.41 14.08
N ASP A 405 -21.27 55.96 12.95
CA ASP A 405 -20.25 54.90 12.87
C ASP A 405 -18.94 55.19 13.64
N THR A 406 -18.77 56.41 14.14
CA THR A 406 -17.62 56.88 14.91
C THR A 406 -17.90 57.06 16.41
N ASP A 407 -19.13 56.78 16.85
CA ASP A 407 -19.52 56.90 18.25
C ASP A 407 -19.05 55.69 19.08
N ALA A 408 -18.83 55.90 20.39
CA ALA A 408 -18.47 54.83 21.30
C ALA A 408 -19.71 54.01 21.71
N VAL A 409 -19.66 52.69 21.52
CA VAL A 409 -20.76 51.75 21.82
C VAL A 409 -20.87 51.51 23.32
N ASN A 410 -22.06 51.66 23.90
CA ASN A 410 -22.29 51.42 25.35
C ASN A 410 -22.72 49.97 25.66
N VAL A 411 -22.73 49.58 26.94
CA VAL A 411 -23.05 48.19 27.35
C VAL A 411 -24.48 47.79 27.00
N SER A 412 -25.44 48.72 26.89
CA SER A 412 -26.79 48.36 26.43
C SER A 412 -26.81 48.07 24.92
N GLN A 413 -26.11 48.86 24.09
CA GLN A 413 -25.93 48.57 22.66
C GLN A 413 -25.15 47.26 22.43
N LEU A 414 -24.18 46.95 23.29
CA LEU A 414 -23.46 45.67 23.26
C LEU A 414 -24.31 44.50 23.78
N THR A 415 -25.20 44.72 24.76
CA THR A 415 -26.10 43.68 25.30
C THR A 415 -27.25 43.41 24.35
N ASP A 416 -27.81 44.43 23.70
CA ASP A 416 -28.84 44.30 22.66
C ASP A 416 -28.28 43.61 21.41
N ALA A 417 -27.06 43.97 20.98
CA ALA A 417 -26.36 43.27 19.89
C ALA A 417 -26.01 41.81 20.24
N MET A 418 -25.71 41.49 21.51
CA MET A 418 -25.42 40.12 21.95
C MET A 418 -26.70 39.27 22.12
N SER A 419 -27.84 39.91 22.48
CA SER A 419 -29.13 39.24 22.62
C SER A 419 -29.75 38.87 21.27
N GLU A 420 -29.49 39.62 20.20
CA GLU A 420 -29.87 39.23 18.84
C GLU A 420 -29.02 38.08 18.25
N VAL A 421 -27.78 37.91 18.73
CA VAL A 421 -26.85 36.85 18.25
C VAL A 421 -27.05 35.53 19.00
N SER A 422 -27.61 35.54 20.22
CA SER A 422 -27.89 34.34 21.02
C SER A 422 -28.86 33.36 20.36
N ASP A 423 -29.89 33.85 19.68
CA ASP A 423 -31.02 33.02 19.22
C ASP A 423 -30.88 32.55 17.77
N ARG A 424 -29.77 32.91 17.11
CA ARG A 424 -29.47 32.59 15.70
C ARG A 424 -28.07 32.02 15.49
N SER A 425 -27.32 31.77 16.56
CA SER A 425 -25.95 31.25 16.49
C SER A 425 -25.89 29.73 16.70
N VAL A 426 -24.99 29.07 15.95
CA VAL A 426 -24.68 27.65 16.09
C VAL A 426 -23.83 27.45 17.35
N LYS A 427 -24.32 26.65 18.33
CA LYS A 427 -23.64 26.42 19.63
C LYS A 427 -23.19 24.97 19.75
N TYR A 428 -22.06 24.68 20.38
CA TYR A 428 -21.70 23.30 20.74
C TYR A 428 -22.61 22.77 21.87
N LYS A 429 -22.96 21.48 21.81
CA LYS A 429 -23.84 20.82 22.77
C LYS A 429 -23.19 20.80 24.14
N LYS A 430 -23.85 21.39 25.14
CA LYS A 430 -23.46 21.23 26.54
C LYS A 430 -24.17 20.04 27.16
N VAL A 431 -23.42 19.19 27.85
CA VAL A 431 -23.96 18.12 28.70
C VAL A 431 -23.42 18.38 30.11
N GLY A 432 -24.23 19.05 30.94
CA GLY A 432 -23.74 19.62 32.21
C GLY A 432 -22.73 20.75 31.98
N ASP A 433 -21.61 20.74 32.72
CA ASP A 433 -20.55 21.76 32.62
C ASP A 433 -19.50 21.47 31.52
N GLN A 434 -19.59 20.33 30.82
CA GLN A 434 -18.67 19.96 29.74
C GLN A 434 -19.27 20.31 28.37
N VAL A 435 -18.42 20.83 27.48
CA VAL A 435 -18.79 21.17 26.09
C VAL A 435 -18.38 20.01 25.19
N ASP A 436 -19.37 19.40 24.53
CA ASP A 436 -19.13 18.41 23.49
C ASP A 436 -18.85 19.13 22.17
N TYR A 437 -17.57 19.23 21.82
CA TYR A 437 -17.12 19.87 20.58
C TYR A 437 -17.44 19.07 19.32
N ASN A 438 -17.88 17.81 19.45
CA ASN A 438 -18.27 16.98 18.31
C ASN A 438 -19.75 17.13 17.95
N THR A 439 -20.55 17.77 18.82
CA THR A 439 -21.99 17.95 18.56
C THR A 439 -22.35 19.43 18.59
N VAL A 440 -22.98 19.94 17.53
CA VAL A 440 -23.51 21.32 17.45
C VAL A 440 -25.04 21.29 17.60
N VAL A 441 -25.58 22.13 18.46
CA VAL A 441 -27.03 22.34 18.69
C VAL A 441 -27.46 23.57 17.89
N MET A 442 -28.43 23.35 17.00
CA MET A 442 -29.13 24.41 16.28
C MET A 442 -30.57 24.44 16.81
N GLU A 443 -31.04 25.60 17.26
CA GLU A 443 -32.38 25.72 17.84
C GLU A 443 -33.46 25.69 16.73
N GLY A 444 -34.48 24.84 16.93
CA GLY A 444 -35.60 24.58 16.01
C GLY A 444 -36.47 23.43 16.54
N ASP A 445 -37.71 23.32 16.06
CA ASP A 445 -38.63 22.23 16.45
C ASP A 445 -37.98 20.86 16.20
N THR A 446 -38.28 19.83 17.00
CA THR A 446 -37.74 18.48 16.76
C THR A 446 -38.18 18.00 15.37
N TYR A 447 -37.22 17.66 14.51
CA TYR A 447 -37.52 17.18 13.15
C TYR A 447 -38.39 15.94 13.22
N ASN A 448 -39.65 16.05 12.77
CA ASN A 448 -40.56 14.92 12.69
C ASN A 448 -40.28 14.18 11.37
N SER A 449 -39.67 13.01 11.47
CA SER A 449 -39.27 12.18 10.33
C SER A 449 -40.43 11.67 9.48
N VAL A 450 -41.66 11.69 10.00
CA VAL A 450 -42.88 11.22 9.30
C VAL A 450 -43.53 12.36 8.52
N THR A 451 -43.71 13.53 9.14
CA THR A 451 -44.36 14.68 8.49
C THR A 451 -43.39 15.56 7.70
N LYS A 452 -42.07 15.35 7.84
CA LYS A 452 -41.00 16.18 7.26
C LYS A 452 -41.11 17.67 7.67
N THR A 453 -41.67 17.94 8.84
CA THR A 453 -41.85 19.28 9.41
C THR A 453 -41.08 19.40 10.73
N GLY A 454 -40.57 20.61 11.01
CA GLY A 454 -39.63 20.87 12.11
C GLY A 454 -38.15 20.83 11.65
N GLY A 455 -37.23 21.13 12.56
CA GLY A 455 -35.78 21.21 12.35
C GLY A 455 -35.26 22.56 11.82
N THR A 456 -33.97 22.84 12.01
CA THR A 456 -33.30 24.06 11.52
C THR A 456 -32.80 23.87 10.08
N LYS A 457 -33.22 24.73 9.15
CA LYS A 457 -32.81 24.67 7.73
C LYS A 457 -31.58 25.54 7.48
N ILE A 458 -30.44 24.92 7.13
CA ILE A 458 -29.21 25.62 6.72
C ILE A 458 -29.26 25.85 5.19
N THR A 459 -29.24 27.10 4.76
CA THR A 459 -29.17 27.48 3.34
C THR A 459 -27.77 28.01 2.98
N ASN A 460 -27.40 28.00 1.69
CA ASN A 460 -26.09 28.48 1.19
C ASN A 460 -24.85 27.69 1.67
N VAL A 461 -25.00 26.39 1.95
CA VAL A 461 -23.86 25.50 2.20
C VAL A 461 -23.05 25.34 0.90
N ALA A 462 -21.77 25.73 0.91
CA ALA A 462 -20.84 25.50 -0.20
C ALA A 462 -20.60 24.00 -0.41
N ARG A 463 -19.99 23.60 -1.53
CA ARG A 463 -19.66 22.18 -1.74
C ARG A 463 -18.62 21.75 -0.71
N GLY A 464 -18.91 20.75 0.11
CA GLY A 464 -17.92 20.15 1.01
C GLY A 464 -16.77 19.49 0.24
N VAL A 465 -15.54 19.69 0.70
CA VAL A 465 -14.29 19.18 0.09
C VAL A 465 -13.62 18.16 1.01
N ASP A 466 -13.66 18.38 2.33
CA ASP A 466 -13.09 17.47 3.34
C ASP A 466 -14.17 16.58 3.99
N ASP A 467 -13.78 15.43 4.56
CA ASP A 467 -14.71 14.44 5.13
C ASP A 467 -15.58 14.98 6.29
N SER A 468 -15.19 16.09 6.91
CA SER A 468 -15.93 16.77 7.98
C SER A 468 -16.89 17.87 7.50
N ASP A 469 -16.91 18.18 6.19
CA ASP A 469 -17.75 19.23 5.65
C ASP A 469 -19.22 18.80 5.52
N ALA A 470 -20.13 19.75 5.70
CA ALA A 470 -21.55 19.52 5.46
C ALA A 470 -21.83 19.41 3.95
N VAL A 471 -22.42 18.29 3.52
CA VAL A 471 -22.84 18.09 2.11
C VAL A 471 -24.08 18.94 1.80
N ASN A 472 -24.04 19.70 0.72
CA ASN A 472 -25.19 20.51 0.31
C ASN A 472 -26.15 19.73 -0.60
N MET A 473 -27.35 20.27 -0.85
CA MET A 473 -28.35 19.60 -1.67
C MET A 473 -27.91 19.43 -3.14
N SER A 474 -26.97 20.24 -3.66
CA SER A 474 -26.45 20.02 -5.01
C SER A 474 -25.47 18.84 -5.07
N GLN A 475 -24.58 18.66 -4.08
CA GLN A 475 -23.75 17.47 -3.94
C GLN A 475 -24.58 16.21 -3.70
N LEU A 476 -25.63 16.32 -2.88
CA LEU A 476 -26.57 15.22 -2.69
C LEU A 476 -27.36 14.94 -3.97
N ASN A 477 -27.85 15.96 -4.69
CA ASN A 477 -28.55 15.76 -5.96
C ASN A 477 -27.62 15.27 -7.07
N GLU A 478 -26.33 15.62 -7.09
CA GLU A 478 -25.34 15.08 -8.02
C GLU A 478 -25.00 13.63 -7.68
N THR A 479 -24.84 13.31 -6.41
CA THR A 479 -24.66 11.93 -5.94
C THR A 479 -25.91 11.10 -6.25
N ASN A 480 -27.09 11.64 -5.98
CA ASN A 480 -28.37 10.99 -6.25
C ASN A 480 -28.66 10.93 -7.76
N ALA A 481 -28.20 11.89 -8.55
CA ALA A 481 -28.24 11.84 -10.01
C ALA A 481 -27.26 10.80 -10.55
N THR A 482 -26.07 10.67 -9.94
CA THR A 482 -25.09 9.63 -10.28
C THR A 482 -25.63 8.24 -9.93
N ILE A 483 -26.24 8.09 -8.76
CA ILE A 483 -26.92 6.86 -8.32
C ILE A 483 -28.13 6.59 -9.22
N ASN A 484 -28.98 7.56 -9.56
CA ASN A 484 -30.10 7.37 -10.49
C ASN A 484 -29.62 7.10 -11.93
N ASN A 485 -28.45 7.62 -12.32
CA ASN A 485 -27.80 7.32 -13.60
C ASN A 485 -27.28 5.88 -13.67
N PHE A 486 -26.74 5.38 -12.56
CA PHE A 486 -26.27 4.00 -12.45
C PHE A 486 -27.43 3.01 -12.22
N ALA A 487 -28.30 3.30 -11.27
CA ALA A 487 -29.33 2.41 -10.75
C ALA A 487 -30.70 2.55 -11.44
N GLY A 488 -30.98 3.66 -12.12
CA GLY A 488 -32.27 3.94 -12.79
C GLY A 488 -33.37 4.36 -11.82
N ASP A 489 -34.65 4.25 -12.22
CA ASP A 489 -35.80 4.49 -11.34
C ASP A 489 -35.84 3.46 -10.21
N GLN A 490 -35.82 3.96 -8.97
CA GLN A 490 -35.79 3.19 -7.72
C GLN A 490 -37.07 3.39 -6.89
N SER A 491 -38.12 3.99 -7.46
CA SER A 491 -39.39 4.14 -6.75
C SER A 491 -40.02 2.78 -6.43
N ASP A 492 -40.65 2.64 -5.27
CA ASP A 492 -41.28 1.38 -4.84
C ASP A 492 -42.27 0.85 -5.91
N SER A 493 -43.00 1.76 -6.56
CA SER A 493 -43.90 1.44 -7.67
C SER A 493 -43.15 0.85 -8.87
N TYR A 494 -42.01 1.43 -9.23
CA TYR A 494 -41.19 0.95 -10.34
C TYR A 494 -40.49 -0.37 -10.01
N THR A 495 -39.92 -0.54 -8.81
CA THR A 495 -39.19 -1.76 -8.42
C THR A 495 -40.11 -2.95 -8.13
N THR A 496 -41.36 -2.73 -7.72
CA THR A 496 -42.37 -3.80 -7.57
C THR A 496 -42.79 -4.36 -8.93
N ILE A 497 -42.95 -3.49 -9.94
CA ILE A 497 -43.36 -3.91 -11.29
C ILE A 497 -42.18 -4.44 -12.12
N ASN A 498 -41.01 -3.81 -12.00
CA ASN A 498 -39.86 -4.02 -12.90
C ASN A 498 -38.66 -4.69 -12.23
N GLY A 499 -38.78 -5.06 -10.95
CA GLY A 499 -37.69 -5.67 -10.18
C GLY A 499 -36.68 -4.68 -9.62
N ARG A 500 -35.85 -5.19 -8.71
CA ARG A 500 -34.71 -4.45 -8.14
C ARG A 500 -33.49 -4.64 -9.06
N GLY A 501 -32.60 -3.65 -9.10
CA GLY A 501 -31.36 -3.73 -9.88
C GLY A 501 -30.83 -2.37 -10.32
N ILE A 502 -29.91 -2.39 -11.27
CA ILE A 502 -29.33 -1.19 -11.89
C ILE A 502 -29.98 -0.89 -13.23
N ARG A 503 -29.78 0.31 -13.80
CA ARG A 503 -30.56 0.84 -14.93
C ARG A 503 -30.68 -0.14 -16.12
N TYR A 504 -29.62 -0.90 -16.39
CA TYR A 504 -29.53 -1.83 -17.53
C TYR A 504 -29.54 -3.31 -17.14
N VAL A 505 -29.53 -3.63 -15.84
CA VAL A 505 -29.54 -5.02 -15.34
C VAL A 505 -30.50 -5.10 -14.16
N ARG A 506 -31.68 -5.68 -14.40
CA ARG A 506 -32.72 -5.90 -13.38
C ARG A 506 -33.29 -7.30 -13.48
N THR A 507 -33.64 -7.85 -12.33
CA THR A 507 -34.42 -9.09 -12.20
C THR A 507 -35.64 -8.80 -11.33
N ASN A 508 -36.83 -9.22 -11.79
CA ASN A 508 -38.04 -9.07 -10.99
C ASN A 508 -38.13 -10.17 -9.95
N ASP A 509 -37.55 -9.88 -8.79
CA ASP A 509 -37.40 -10.79 -7.66
C ASP A 509 -38.38 -10.47 -6.51
N ASP A 510 -39.51 -9.82 -6.83
CA ASP A 510 -40.52 -9.44 -5.85
C ASP A 510 -41.04 -10.68 -5.07
N GLY A 511 -41.13 -10.54 -3.74
CA GLY A 511 -41.54 -11.62 -2.83
C GLY A 511 -40.46 -12.67 -2.48
N LEU A 512 -39.20 -12.49 -2.87
CA LEU A 512 -38.10 -13.41 -2.56
C LEU A 512 -37.17 -12.89 -1.42
N PRO A 513 -36.54 -13.77 -0.62
CA PRO A 513 -35.55 -13.40 0.41
C PRO A 513 -34.34 -12.65 -0.18
N LEU A 514 -33.59 -11.88 0.61
CA LEU A 514 -32.36 -11.25 0.08
C LEU A 514 -31.28 -12.31 -0.16
N ASP A 515 -30.82 -12.49 -1.41
CA ASP A 515 -29.76 -13.42 -1.81
C ASP A 515 -28.94 -12.83 -2.98
N ASP A 516 -27.60 -12.89 -2.89
CA ASP A 516 -26.68 -12.21 -3.80
C ASP A 516 -26.36 -13.07 -5.05
N ALA A 517 -25.78 -12.44 -6.08
CA ALA A 517 -25.18 -13.14 -7.20
C ALA A 517 -23.74 -13.59 -6.86
N TYR A 518 -23.36 -14.80 -7.26
CA TYR A 518 -22.09 -15.45 -6.91
C TYR A 518 -21.21 -15.65 -8.15
N ALA A 519 -20.24 -14.76 -8.37
CA ALA A 519 -19.16 -14.94 -9.35
C ALA A 519 -17.90 -15.47 -8.64
N LYS A 520 -17.75 -16.80 -8.55
CA LYS A 520 -16.79 -17.45 -7.63
C LYS A 520 -15.40 -17.66 -8.24
N ALA A 521 -15.33 -17.94 -9.54
CA ALA A 521 -14.07 -18.22 -10.22
C ALA A 521 -13.48 -16.96 -10.88
N ALA A 522 -12.18 -17.01 -11.22
CA ALA A 522 -11.48 -15.87 -11.80
C ALA A 522 -12.11 -15.44 -13.14
N GLY A 523 -12.40 -14.15 -13.29
CA GLY A 523 -13.03 -13.59 -14.49
C GLY A 523 -14.52 -13.92 -14.68
N ALA A 524 -15.16 -14.62 -13.73
CA ALA A 524 -16.58 -14.95 -13.81
C ALA A 524 -17.49 -13.73 -13.57
N SER A 525 -18.70 -13.75 -14.14
CA SER A 525 -19.71 -12.69 -14.01
C SER A 525 -21.08 -13.29 -13.67
N ALA A 526 -21.74 -12.81 -12.62
CA ALA A 526 -23.05 -13.29 -12.21
C ALA A 526 -24.03 -12.10 -12.08
N LEU A 527 -25.21 -12.18 -12.72
CA LEU A 527 -26.21 -11.12 -12.79
C LEU A 527 -27.62 -11.68 -12.52
N GLY A 528 -28.24 -11.26 -11.41
CA GLY A 528 -29.61 -11.65 -11.00
C GLY A 528 -29.65 -12.48 -9.70
N TYR A 529 -30.82 -12.59 -9.09
CA TYR A 529 -31.06 -13.31 -7.82
C TYR A 529 -30.46 -14.72 -7.80
N ASN A 530 -29.54 -15.00 -6.87
CA ASN A 530 -28.91 -16.32 -6.70
C ASN A 530 -28.35 -16.90 -8.02
N ALA A 531 -27.87 -16.04 -8.93
CA ALA A 531 -27.14 -16.45 -10.12
C ALA A 531 -25.73 -16.91 -9.70
N MET A 532 -25.25 -18.05 -10.21
CA MET A 532 -23.97 -18.64 -9.81
C MET A 532 -23.08 -18.88 -11.04
N ALA A 533 -22.03 -18.08 -11.19
CA ALA A 533 -20.97 -18.28 -12.18
C ALA A 533 -19.76 -18.93 -11.50
N LEU A 534 -19.65 -20.26 -11.65
CA LEU A 534 -18.74 -21.11 -10.88
C LEU A 534 -17.46 -21.51 -11.63
N GLY A 535 -17.45 -21.45 -12.97
CA GLY A 535 -16.26 -21.67 -13.81
C GLY A 535 -15.48 -20.39 -14.14
N VAL A 536 -14.19 -20.50 -14.45
CA VAL A 536 -13.31 -19.39 -14.86
C VAL A 536 -13.88 -18.72 -16.11
N ASN A 537 -13.93 -17.37 -16.14
CA ASN A 537 -14.52 -16.60 -17.25
C ASN A 537 -15.98 -16.96 -17.61
N SER A 538 -16.74 -17.60 -16.70
CA SER A 538 -18.14 -17.97 -16.95
C SER A 538 -19.12 -16.82 -16.69
N LEU A 539 -20.30 -16.87 -17.30
CA LEU A 539 -21.36 -15.86 -17.19
C LEU A 539 -22.69 -16.51 -16.80
N ALA A 540 -23.25 -16.16 -15.64
CA ALA A 540 -24.59 -16.58 -15.21
C ALA A 540 -25.54 -15.37 -15.16
N MET A 541 -26.61 -15.39 -15.96
CA MET A 541 -27.53 -14.26 -16.11
C MET A 541 -28.99 -14.71 -15.95
N GLY A 542 -29.64 -14.28 -14.87
CA GLY A 542 -31.04 -14.58 -14.55
C GLY A 542 -31.20 -15.30 -13.21
N ARG A 543 -32.40 -15.23 -12.62
CA ARG A 543 -32.71 -15.82 -11.31
C ARG A 543 -32.33 -17.31 -11.27
N GLY A 544 -31.45 -17.70 -10.35
CA GLY A 544 -31.04 -19.10 -10.17
C GLY A 544 -30.26 -19.71 -11.35
N ALA A 545 -29.78 -18.89 -12.30
CA ALA A 545 -28.96 -19.37 -13.41
C ALA A 545 -27.60 -19.90 -12.89
N ARG A 546 -27.10 -21.01 -13.42
CA ARG A 546 -25.83 -21.63 -12.98
C ARG A 546 -24.92 -21.98 -14.15
N ALA A 547 -23.78 -21.30 -14.25
CA ALA A 547 -22.71 -21.63 -15.19
C ALA A 547 -21.62 -22.41 -14.46
N ASN A 548 -21.54 -23.72 -14.70
CA ASN A 548 -20.74 -24.64 -13.89
C ASN A 548 -19.30 -24.85 -14.39
N PHE A 549 -19.01 -24.56 -15.66
CA PHE A 549 -17.72 -24.84 -16.30
C PHE A 549 -17.06 -23.58 -16.86
N ASP A 550 -15.76 -23.67 -17.17
CA ASP A 550 -14.96 -22.53 -17.63
C ASP A 550 -15.45 -21.99 -18.99
N GLY A 551 -15.62 -20.66 -19.08
CA GLY A 551 -16.06 -19.96 -20.30
C GLY A 551 -17.55 -20.13 -20.66
N ASP A 552 -18.33 -20.84 -19.84
CA ASP A 552 -19.75 -21.11 -20.10
C ASP A 552 -20.65 -19.90 -19.89
N VAL A 553 -21.80 -19.88 -20.58
CA VAL A 553 -22.86 -18.89 -20.39
C VAL A 553 -24.18 -19.55 -20.05
N ALA A 554 -24.71 -19.32 -18.85
CA ALA A 554 -26.08 -19.68 -18.47
C ALA A 554 -26.98 -18.43 -18.60
N LEU A 555 -27.89 -18.45 -19.57
CA LEU A 555 -28.71 -17.29 -19.95
C LEU A 555 -30.20 -17.58 -19.74
N GLY A 556 -30.84 -16.86 -18.82
CA GLY A 556 -32.25 -17.00 -18.45
C GLY A 556 -32.49 -17.61 -17.06
N SER A 557 -33.68 -17.38 -16.50
CA SER A 557 -34.05 -17.88 -15.17
C SER A 557 -33.97 -19.40 -15.10
N GLY A 558 -33.27 -19.93 -14.10
CA GLY A 558 -33.07 -21.37 -13.87
C GLY A 558 -32.20 -22.10 -14.91
N SER A 559 -31.60 -21.38 -15.87
CA SER A 559 -30.74 -21.99 -16.89
C SER A 559 -29.47 -22.58 -16.27
N LYS A 560 -29.08 -23.77 -16.69
CA LYS A 560 -27.86 -24.45 -16.18
C LYS A 560 -26.98 -24.90 -17.33
N THR A 561 -25.69 -24.66 -17.23
CA THR A 561 -24.74 -25.21 -18.20
C THR A 561 -24.31 -26.62 -17.80
N ALA A 562 -24.14 -27.46 -18.82
CA ALA A 562 -23.60 -28.81 -18.74
C ALA A 562 -22.21 -28.84 -19.39
N ALA A 563 -21.46 -29.93 -19.21
CA ALA A 563 -20.17 -30.09 -19.85
C ALA A 563 -20.30 -29.97 -21.39
N VAL A 564 -19.28 -29.43 -22.05
CA VAL A 564 -19.29 -29.21 -23.50
C VAL A 564 -19.38 -30.53 -24.26
N GLU A 565 -20.47 -30.73 -25.00
CA GLU A 565 -20.67 -31.88 -25.88
C GLU A 565 -20.13 -31.59 -27.29
N ARG A 566 -19.15 -32.37 -27.74
CA ARG A 566 -18.44 -32.15 -29.01
C ARG A 566 -19.09 -32.97 -30.13
N THR A 567 -19.71 -32.29 -31.10
CA THR A 567 -20.30 -32.95 -32.27
C THR A 567 -19.43 -32.71 -33.51
N ALA A 568 -18.51 -33.63 -33.79
CA ALA A 568 -17.55 -33.47 -34.89
C ALA A 568 -18.13 -33.69 -36.30
N GLY A 569 -19.30 -34.31 -36.39
CA GLY A 569 -19.97 -34.64 -37.64
C GLY A 569 -21.10 -35.63 -37.44
N ILE A 570 -21.70 -36.06 -38.54
CA ILE A 570 -22.74 -37.09 -38.58
C ILE A 570 -22.53 -37.95 -39.83
N THR A 571 -22.78 -39.26 -39.73
CA THR A 571 -22.73 -40.16 -40.89
C THR A 571 -24.14 -40.35 -41.43
N ILE A 572 -24.42 -39.82 -42.62
CA ILE A 572 -25.71 -39.96 -43.31
C ILE A 572 -25.47 -40.87 -44.52
N ALA A 573 -26.20 -42.00 -44.57
CA ALA A 573 -26.07 -43.01 -45.63
C ALA A 573 -24.64 -43.54 -45.87
N GLY A 574 -23.84 -43.68 -44.80
CA GLY A 574 -22.48 -44.25 -44.85
C GLY A 574 -21.36 -43.26 -45.24
N ASN A 575 -21.71 -42.03 -45.64
CA ASN A 575 -20.74 -40.96 -45.86
C ASN A 575 -20.64 -40.08 -44.60
N ALA A 576 -19.41 -39.85 -44.12
CA ALA A 576 -19.14 -39.00 -42.98
C ALA A 576 -19.20 -37.53 -43.41
N TYR A 577 -20.12 -36.76 -42.82
CA TYR A 577 -20.18 -35.31 -42.97
C TYR A 577 -19.58 -34.66 -41.74
N THR A 578 -18.46 -33.96 -41.89
CA THR A 578 -17.82 -33.20 -40.81
C THR A 578 -18.52 -31.87 -40.61
N PHE A 579 -18.77 -31.50 -39.35
CA PHE A 579 -19.32 -30.18 -39.03
C PHE A 579 -18.19 -29.20 -38.69
N ALA A 580 -18.32 -27.96 -39.17
CA ALA A 580 -17.44 -26.88 -38.74
C ALA A 580 -17.64 -26.60 -37.24
N GLY A 581 -16.58 -26.18 -36.55
CA GLY A 581 -16.65 -25.87 -35.11
C GLY A 581 -16.77 -27.09 -34.18
N ALA A 582 -16.35 -28.28 -34.61
CA ALA A 582 -16.34 -29.57 -33.88
C ALA A 582 -15.69 -29.57 -32.48
N THR A 583 -15.02 -28.48 -32.09
CA THR A 583 -14.24 -28.36 -30.85
C THR A 583 -14.63 -27.10 -30.08
N PRO A 584 -15.91 -26.93 -29.68
CA PRO A 584 -16.30 -25.76 -28.89
C PRO A 584 -15.53 -25.75 -27.56
N SER A 585 -15.11 -24.57 -27.11
CA SER A 585 -14.39 -24.39 -25.83
C SER A 585 -15.32 -24.21 -24.64
N SER A 586 -16.58 -23.82 -24.88
CA SER A 586 -17.61 -23.63 -23.85
C SER A 586 -19.02 -23.76 -24.45
N THR A 587 -20.06 -23.76 -23.61
CA THR A 587 -21.46 -23.83 -24.04
C THR A 587 -22.29 -22.62 -23.58
N VAL A 588 -23.31 -22.28 -24.38
CA VAL A 588 -24.34 -21.30 -24.00
C VAL A 588 -25.64 -22.05 -23.75
N SER A 589 -26.08 -22.11 -22.50
CA SER A 589 -27.36 -22.71 -22.12
C SER A 589 -28.45 -21.65 -21.98
N VAL A 590 -29.57 -21.85 -22.69
CA VAL A 590 -30.77 -21.00 -22.59
C VAL A 590 -31.89 -21.63 -21.74
N GLY A 591 -31.60 -22.72 -21.01
CA GLY A 591 -32.57 -23.47 -20.20
C GLY A 591 -31.90 -24.52 -19.30
N ASP A 592 -32.69 -25.45 -18.77
CA ASP A 592 -32.21 -26.68 -18.11
C ASP A 592 -32.92 -27.87 -18.77
N VAL A 593 -32.43 -29.09 -18.57
CA VAL A 593 -33.06 -30.30 -19.13
C VAL A 593 -34.50 -30.42 -18.60
N GLY A 594 -35.48 -30.48 -19.51
CA GLY A 594 -36.92 -30.46 -19.19
C GLY A 594 -37.53 -29.05 -19.02
N ALA A 595 -36.74 -28.00 -19.19
CA ALA A 595 -37.16 -26.59 -19.18
C ALA A 595 -36.46 -25.80 -20.31
N GLU A 596 -36.39 -26.39 -21.50
CA GLU A 596 -35.76 -25.82 -22.69
C GLU A 596 -36.55 -24.60 -23.21
N ARG A 597 -35.84 -23.69 -23.91
CA ARG A 597 -36.44 -22.49 -24.51
C ARG A 597 -36.30 -22.50 -26.02
N THR A 598 -37.32 -21.98 -26.71
CA THR A 598 -37.22 -21.68 -28.13
C THR A 598 -36.31 -20.47 -28.35
N ILE A 599 -35.39 -20.57 -29.31
CA ILE A 599 -34.59 -19.42 -29.77
C ILE A 599 -35.32 -18.85 -30.99
N THR A 600 -35.96 -17.70 -30.81
CA THR A 600 -36.81 -17.07 -31.84
C THR A 600 -36.10 -15.89 -32.50
N ASN A 601 -36.55 -15.48 -33.69
CA ASN A 601 -35.95 -14.42 -34.51
C ASN A 601 -34.49 -14.68 -34.94
N VAL A 602 -34.13 -15.95 -35.11
CA VAL A 602 -32.83 -16.35 -35.68
C VAL A 602 -32.87 -16.15 -37.21
N ALA A 603 -32.08 -15.21 -37.72
CA ALA A 603 -31.90 -15.01 -39.15
C ALA A 603 -31.32 -16.27 -39.82
N ALA A 604 -31.51 -16.45 -41.12
CA ALA A 604 -31.01 -17.64 -41.82
C ALA A 604 -29.46 -17.66 -41.77
N GLY A 605 -28.89 -18.71 -41.18
CA GLY A 605 -27.44 -18.89 -41.07
C GLY A 605 -26.79 -19.14 -42.43
N ARG A 606 -25.50 -18.86 -42.59
CA ARG A 606 -24.81 -19.19 -43.85
C ARG A 606 -24.72 -20.72 -44.02
N ILE A 607 -24.98 -21.24 -45.22
CA ILE A 607 -24.85 -22.69 -45.52
C ILE A 607 -23.57 -22.90 -46.33
N THR A 608 -22.44 -23.05 -45.65
CA THR A 608 -21.12 -23.36 -46.22
C THR A 608 -20.41 -24.41 -45.34
N ALA A 609 -19.37 -25.09 -45.87
CA ALA A 609 -18.66 -26.15 -45.15
C ALA A 609 -17.92 -25.69 -43.87
N GLU A 610 -17.71 -24.39 -43.70
CA GLU A 610 -17.05 -23.78 -42.53
C GLU A 610 -18.02 -23.06 -41.57
N SER A 611 -19.33 -23.07 -41.87
CA SER A 611 -20.30 -22.29 -41.11
C SER A 611 -20.58 -22.85 -39.72
N THR A 612 -20.46 -22.00 -38.70
CA THR A 612 -20.88 -22.26 -37.31
C THR A 612 -22.12 -21.43 -36.92
N ASP A 613 -22.82 -20.87 -37.89
CA ASP A 613 -24.04 -20.08 -37.67
C ASP A 613 -25.23 -21.02 -37.32
N ALA A 614 -26.17 -20.57 -36.49
CA ALA A 614 -27.38 -21.34 -36.21
C ALA A 614 -28.31 -21.41 -37.44
N ILE A 615 -28.76 -22.62 -37.80
CA ILE A 615 -29.73 -22.85 -38.88
C ILE A 615 -31.15 -22.62 -38.36
N ASN A 616 -31.93 -21.81 -39.06
CA ASN A 616 -33.33 -21.59 -38.69
C ASN A 616 -34.28 -22.57 -39.40
N GLY A 617 -35.52 -22.68 -38.94
CA GLY A 617 -36.50 -23.64 -39.46
C GLY A 617 -36.80 -23.51 -40.96
N SER A 618 -36.65 -22.32 -41.56
CA SER A 618 -36.90 -22.11 -42.99
C SER A 618 -35.86 -22.77 -43.90
N GLN A 619 -34.61 -22.88 -43.44
CA GLN A 619 -33.52 -23.50 -44.18
C GLN A 619 -33.60 -25.02 -44.16
N LEU A 620 -33.97 -25.60 -43.01
CA LEU A 620 -34.22 -27.04 -42.89
C LEU A 620 -35.43 -27.49 -43.71
N TYR A 621 -36.49 -26.67 -43.74
CA TYR A 621 -37.66 -26.90 -44.58
C TYR A 621 -37.33 -26.91 -46.08
N ALA A 622 -36.48 -25.98 -46.54
CA ALA A 622 -36.04 -25.95 -47.95
C ALA A 622 -35.17 -27.16 -48.35
N ALA A 623 -34.32 -27.67 -47.45
CA ALA A 623 -33.48 -28.84 -47.70
C ALA A 623 -34.31 -30.14 -47.79
N ASN A 624 -35.33 -30.31 -46.95
CA ASN A 624 -36.19 -31.51 -46.96
C ASN A 624 -37.05 -31.60 -48.24
N GLN A 625 -37.52 -30.47 -48.78
CA GLN A 625 -38.24 -30.43 -50.07
C GLN A 625 -37.40 -30.91 -51.26
N ALA A 626 -36.06 -30.71 -51.23
CA ALA A 626 -35.16 -31.15 -52.29
C ALA A 626 -34.88 -32.67 -52.24
N ILE A 627 -34.91 -33.28 -51.05
CA ILE A 627 -34.68 -34.72 -50.85
C ILE A 627 -35.89 -35.54 -51.31
N GLU A 628 -37.12 -35.05 -51.11
CA GLU A 628 -38.35 -35.71 -51.56
C GLU A 628 -38.48 -35.82 -53.09
N GLN A 629 -37.80 -34.95 -53.85
CA GLN A 629 -37.76 -35.00 -55.32
C GLN A 629 -36.82 -36.11 -55.86
N LEU A 630 -35.91 -36.66 -55.05
CA LEU A 630 -34.93 -37.68 -55.45
C LEU A 630 -35.41 -39.15 -55.28
N ASP A 631 -36.38 -39.43 -54.41
CA ASP A 631 -36.84 -40.82 -54.10
C ASP A 631 -37.80 -41.42 -55.16
N ALA A 632 -38.27 -40.63 -56.14
CA ALA A 632 -39.30 -41.02 -57.09
C ALA A 632 -38.84 -41.90 -58.30
N GLY A 633 -37.55 -42.25 -58.43
CA GLY A 633 -36.97 -42.84 -59.67
C GLY A 633 -36.19 -44.16 -59.57
N THR A 634 -36.26 -44.92 -58.47
CA THR A 634 -35.29 -46.01 -58.16
C THR A 634 -35.87 -47.45 -58.18
N VAL A 635 -35.02 -48.46 -58.45
CA VAL A 635 -35.35 -49.91 -58.39
C VAL A 635 -35.25 -50.42 -56.94
N LYS A 636 -36.25 -51.18 -56.46
CA LYS A 636 -36.37 -51.52 -55.03
C LYS A 636 -36.73 -53.00 -54.78
N TYR A 637 -36.24 -53.58 -53.68
CA TYR A 637 -36.71 -54.87 -53.14
C TYR A 637 -38.14 -54.74 -52.63
N GLN A 638 -38.99 -55.76 -52.82
CA GLN A 638 -40.36 -55.72 -52.31
C GLN A 638 -40.33 -55.60 -50.79
N GLN A 639 -41.02 -54.64 -50.19
CA GLN A 639 -41.06 -54.53 -48.74
C GLN A 639 -42.36 -55.05 -48.17
N ASN A 640 -42.21 -55.70 -47.02
CA ASN A 640 -43.30 -56.34 -46.31
C ASN A 640 -44.03 -55.30 -45.48
N ALA A 641 -45.29 -55.58 -45.13
CA ALA A 641 -46.16 -54.64 -44.41
C ALA A 641 -45.66 -54.30 -42.98
N ASP A 642 -44.72 -55.07 -42.43
CA ASP A 642 -44.04 -54.80 -41.15
C ASP A 642 -42.83 -53.86 -41.30
N GLY A 643 -42.47 -53.48 -42.52
CA GLY A 643 -41.32 -52.65 -42.78
C GLY A 643 -39.99 -53.38 -43.00
N THR A 644 -39.96 -54.70 -43.10
CA THR A 644 -38.73 -55.40 -43.48
C THR A 644 -38.69 -55.61 -44.98
N PHE A 645 -37.53 -55.41 -45.62
CA PHE A 645 -37.38 -55.67 -47.05
C PHE A 645 -37.31 -57.19 -47.32
N ASN A 646 -38.09 -57.67 -48.28
CA ASN A 646 -38.00 -59.03 -48.80
C ASN A 646 -36.89 -59.13 -49.85
N TYR A 647 -35.70 -59.51 -49.42
CA TYR A 647 -34.52 -59.62 -50.29
C TYR A 647 -34.59 -60.78 -51.30
N ASN A 648 -35.56 -61.69 -51.17
CA ASN A 648 -35.76 -62.78 -52.12
C ASN A 648 -36.60 -62.34 -53.35
N LYS A 649 -37.06 -61.07 -53.41
CA LYS A 649 -37.85 -60.58 -54.54
C LYS A 649 -37.62 -59.09 -54.84
N VAL A 650 -37.12 -58.79 -56.04
CA VAL A 650 -36.90 -57.43 -56.56
C VAL A 650 -38.06 -57.01 -57.47
N ILE A 651 -38.54 -55.75 -57.34
CA ILE A 651 -39.54 -55.16 -58.24
C ILE A 651 -38.83 -54.20 -59.20
N MET A 652 -38.81 -54.57 -60.48
CA MET A 652 -38.37 -53.71 -61.59
C MET A 652 -39.61 -53.41 -62.44
N GLN A 653 -40.00 -52.14 -62.51
CA GLN A 653 -41.31 -51.63 -62.94
C GLN A 653 -41.67 -51.81 -64.45
N GLY A 654 -41.40 -52.97 -65.07
CA GLY A 654 -41.79 -53.28 -66.45
C GLY A 654 -42.97 -54.27 -66.54
N ASP A 655 -43.63 -54.29 -67.70
CA ASP A 655 -44.73 -55.23 -67.99
C ASP A 655 -44.28 -56.71 -67.93
N THR A 656 -45.18 -57.65 -67.66
CA THR A 656 -44.86 -59.10 -67.61
C THR A 656 -44.34 -59.64 -68.96
N TYR A 657 -43.19 -60.34 -68.97
CA TYR A 657 -42.57 -60.91 -70.18
C TYR A 657 -43.44 -61.99 -70.85
N ASN A 658 -43.79 -61.80 -72.12
CA ASN A 658 -44.51 -62.79 -72.93
C ASN A 658 -43.55 -63.63 -73.78
N SER A 659 -43.44 -64.93 -73.49
CA SER A 659 -42.50 -65.85 -74.14
C SER A 659 -42.82 -66.22 -75.59
N THR A 660 -44.04 -65.92 -76.07
CA THR A 660 -44.50 -66.28 -77.42
C THR A 660 -44.27 -65.14 -78.43
N THR A 661 -44.39 -63.88 -77.99
CA THR A 661 -44.18 -62.70 -78.86
C THR A 661 -42.83 -62.00 -78.65
N LYS A 662 -42.04 -62.44 -77.66
CA LYS A 662 -40.78 -61.81 -77.23
C LYS A 662 -40.93 -60.30 -76.94
N THR A 663 -42.06 -59.89 -76.38
CA THR A 663 -42.36 -58.50 -76.00
C THR A 663 -42.98 -58.42 -74.60
N GLY A 664 -42.72 -57.33 -73.88
CA GLY A 664 -42.92 -57.22 -72.41
C GLY A 664 -41.71 -57.76 -71.64
N GLY A 665 -41.52 -57.34 -70.37
CA GLY A 665 -40.36 -57.62 -69.51
C GLY A 665 -39.33 -56.47 -69.41
N THR A 666 -38.69 -56.28 -68.24
CA THR A 666 -37.59 -55.31 -68.07
C THR A 666 -36.26 -55.90 -68.55
N ARG A 667 -35.63 -55.30 -69.57
CA ARG A 667 -34.30 -55.72 -70.04
C ARG A 667 -33.22 -55.20 -69.09
N ILE A 668 -32.53 -56.11 -68.41
CA ILE A 668 -31.39 -55.78 -67.55
C ILE A 668 -30.12 -55.81 -68.42
N THR A 669 -29.53 -54.64 -68.66
CA THR A 669 -28.28 -54.48 -69.44
C THR A 669 -27.13 -54.18 -68.50
N ASN A 670 -25.89 -54.52 -68.89
CA ASN A 670 -24.70 -54.41 -68.03
C ASN A 670 -24.71 -55.40 -66.85
N VAL A 671 -25.25 -56.60 -67.06
CA VAL A 671 -25.07 -57.72 -66.13
C VAL A 671 -23.67 -58.28 -66.39
N ALA A 672 -22.80 -58.26 -65.38
CA ALA A 672 -21.46 -58.85 -65.45
C ALA A 672 -21.52 -60.38 -65.55
N ALA A 673 -20.40 -61.02 -65.88
CA ALA A 673 -20.33 -62.47 -65.90
C ALA A 673 -20.50 -63.02 -64.48
N GLY A 674 -21.50 -63.87 -64.22
CA GLY A 674 -21.68 -64.58 -62.96
C GLY A 674 -20.48 -65.46 -62.59
N VAL A 675 -20.06 -65.44 -61.33
CA VAL A 675 -18.88 -66.10 -60.77
C VAL A 675 -19.27 -67.24 -59.81
N ASP A 676 -20.39 -67.10 -59.07
CA ASP A 676 -20.91 -68.08 -58.10
C ASP A 676 -22.22 -68.77 -58.59
N GLY A 677 -22.59 -69.92 -58.00
CA GLY A 677 -23.71 -70.77 -58.46
C GLY A 677 -25.14 -70.17 -58.40
N GLY A 678 -25.30 -68.97 -57.82
CA GLY A 678 -26.57 -68.21 -57.74
C GLY A 678 -26.60 -66.94 -58.60
N ASP A 679 -25.53 -66.65 -59.34
CA ASP A 679 -25.42 -65.43 -60.16
C ASP A 679 -26.25 -65.51 -61.44
N ALA A 680 -26.72 -64.36 -61.92
CA ALA A 680 -27.39 -64.25 -63.21
C ALA A 680 -26.37 -64.31 -64.36
N VAL A 681 -26.52 -65.27 -65.27
CA VAL A 681 -25.61 -65.41 -66.43
C VAL A 681 -25.90 -64.39 -67.51
N ASN A 682 -24.86 -63.71 -68.01
CA ASN A 682 -24.99 -62.78 -69.13
C ASN A 682 -24.83 -63.51 -70.48
N VAL A 683 -25.23 -62.87 -71.59
CA VAL A 683 -25.19 -63.48 -72.93
C VAL A 683 -23.75 -63.77 -73.40
N ASP A 684 -22.75 -63.06 -72.86
CA ASP A 684 -21.33 -63.28 -73.18
C ASP A 684 -20.74 -64.53 -72.49
N GLN A 685 -21.15 -64.86 -71.27
CA GLN A 685 -20.76 -66.12 -70.61
C GLN A 685 -21.25 -67.35 -71.36
N LEU A 686 -22.45 -67.27 -71.95
CA LEU A 686 -23.01 -68.32 -72.78
C LEU A 686 -22.24 -68.48 -74.12
N ASN A 687 -21.52 -67.44 -74.56
CA ASN A 687 -20.60 -67.48 -75.69
C ASN A 687 -19.17 -67.93 -75.27
N VAL A 688 -18.73 -67.65 -74.03
CA VAL A 688 -17.42 -68.05 -73.47
C VAL A 688 -17.29 -69.57 -73.32
N VAL A 689 -18.35 -70.28 -72.92
CA VAL A 689 -18.34 -71.76 -72.82
C VAL A 689 -18.07 -72.44 -74.18
N LYS A 690 -18.39 -71.76 -75.29
CA LYS A 690 -18.09 -72.21 -76.66
C LYS A 690 -16.63 -71.91 -77.08
N GLN A 691 -15.97 -70.97 -76.40
CA GLN A 691 -14.56 -70.58 -76.56
C GLN A 691 -13.60 -71.50 -75.79
N ASP A 692 -14.02 -72.07 -74.66
CA ASP A 692 -13.17 -72.87 -73.77
C ASP A 692 -12.64 -74.19 -74.38
N VAL A 693 -13.37 -74.78 -75.32
CA VAL A 693 -12.92 -75.96 -76.10
C VAL A 693 -11.85 -75.58 -77.15
N THR A 694 -11.73 -74.30 -77.52
CA THR A 694 -10.60 -73.76 -78.32
C THR A 694 -9.41 -73.34 -77.42
N ASN A 695 -9.66 -73.09 -76.12
CA ASN A 695 -8.66 -72.61 -75.16
C ASN A 695 -7.64 -73.68 -74.73
N VAL A 696 -7.93 -74.98 -74.88
CA VAL A 696 -6.94 -76.05 -74.64
C VAL A 696 -5.82 -76.04 -75.70
N THR A 697 -6.14 -75.77 -76.97
CA THR A 697 -5.16 -75.54 -78.05
C THR A 697 -4.40 -74.23 -77.86
N ASN A 698 -5.07 -73.21 -77.33
CA ASN A 698 -4.40 -71.98 -76.89
C ASN A 698 -3.48 -72.22 -75.69
N THR A 699 -3.70 -73.21 -74.82
CA THR A 699 -2.85 -73.45 -73.64
C THR A 699 -1.42 -73.86 -74.02
N VAL A 700 -1.24 -74.62 -75.11
CA VAL A 700 0.08 -75.01 -75.64
C VAL A 700 0.75 -73.84 -76.38
N ASN A 701 0.02 -73.07 -77.18
CA ASN A 701 0.49 -71.79 -77.74
C ASN A 701 0.73 -70.73 -76.65
N ASN A 702 0.05 -70.85 -75.50
CA ASN A 702 0.23 -70.00 -74.34
C ASN A 702 1.48 -70.37 -73.53
N PHE A 703 2.08 -71.55 -73.76
CA PHE A 703 3.34 -71.90 -73.11
C PHE A 703 4.54 -71.45 -73.96
N ALA A 704 4.50 -71.65 -75.29
CA ALA A 704 5.57 -71.22 -76.21
C ALA A 704 5.49 -69.74 -76.64
N GLY A 705 4.30 -69.13 -76.61
CA GLY A 705 4.08 -67.75 -77.07
C GLY A 705 4.00 -67.59 -78.60
N ASN A 706 4.06 -66.35 -79.11
CA ASN A 706 4.08 -66.06 -80.54
C ASN A 706 5.50 -66.25 -81.10
N GLN A 707 5.68 -67.20 -82.03
CA GLN A 707 6.98 -67.62 -82.60
C GLN A 707 7.16 -67.21 -84.07
N THR A 708 6.37 -66.25 -84.57
CA THR A 708 6.53 -65.74 -85.95
C THR A 708 7.85 -64.98 -86.10
N THR A 709 8.51 -65.05 -87.26
CA THR A 709 9.81 -64.39 -87.50
C THR A 709 9.76 -62.90 -87.21
N THR A 710 8.71 -62.20 -87.65
CA THR A 710 8.47 -60.78 -87.34
C THR A 710 8.31 -60.52 -85.84
N PHE A 711 7.52 -61.34 -85.13
CA PHE A 711 7.34 -61.17 -83.69
C PHE A 711 8.63 -61.45 -82.92
N THR A 712 9.43 -62.40 -83.39
CA THR A 712 10.72 -62.77 -82.81
C THR A 712 11.79 -61.68 -83.03
N GLU A 713 11.75 -61.00 -84.17
CA GLU A 713 12.61 -59.84 -84.51
C GLU A 713 12.23 -58.59 -83.70
N GLU A 714 10.95 -58.39 -83.39
CA GLU A 714 10.48 -57.24 -82.60
C GLU A 714 10.53 -57.47 -81.07
N ASN A 715 10.34 -58.70 -80.61
CA ASN A 715 10.07 -59.00 -79.17
C ASN A 715 10.98 -60.06 -78.55
N GLY A 716 11.96 -60.58 -79.29
CA GLY A 716 12.90 -61.59 -78.80
C GLY A 716 12.39 -63.03 -78.81
N ARG A 717 13.29 -63.98 -78.52
CA ARG A 717 13.05 -65.44 -78.54
C ARG A 717 12.77 -65.95 -77.12
N GLY A 718 11.98 -67.03 -76.97
CA GLY A 718 11.80 -67.71 -75.69
C GLY A 718 10.44 -68.39 -75.52
N ILE A 719 10.10 -68.78 -74.29
CA ILE A 719 8.77 -69.27 -73.90
C ILE A 719 7.90 -68.08 -73.46
N LYS A 720 6.57 -68.21 -73.43
CA LYS A 720 5.65 -67.05 -73.42
C LYS A 720 5.94 -65.98 -72.34
N TYR A 721 6.41 -66.40 -71.17
CA TYR A 721 6.70 -65.54 -70.02
C TYR A 721 8.19 -65.31 -69.76
N VAL A 722 9.09 -65.96 -70.50
CA VAL A 722 10.54 -65.77 -70.43
C VAL A 722 11.09 -65.64 -71.84
N ARG A 723 11.29 -64.41 -72.31
CA ARG A 723 11.90 -64.09 -73.61
C ARG A 723 13.11 -63.19 -73.45
N THR A 724 14.12 -63.37 -74.30
CA THR A 724 15.30 -62.53 -74.41
C THR A 724 15.38 -61.98 -75.83
N ASN A 725 15.53 -60.67 -75.96
CA ASN A 725 15.61 -60.02 -77.27
C ASN A 725 17.08 -59.88 -77.70
N ASP A 726 17.59 -60.98 -78.24
CA ASP A 726 19.00 -61.14 -78.64
C ASP A 726 19.18 -60.94 -80.16
N THR A 727 18.28 -60.19 -80.78
CA THR A 727 18.30 -59.90 -82.22
C THR A 727 19.54 -59.09 -82.58
N GLY A 728 20.26 -59.53 -83.64
CA GLY A 728 21.52 -58.90 -84.07
C GLY A 728 22.78 -59.37 -83.34
N LEU A 729 22.69 -60.33 -82.41
CA LEU A 729 23.83 -60.95 -81.73
C LEU A 729 24.23 -62.30 -82.38
N VAL A 730 25.48 -62.72 -82.20
CA VAL A 730 26.04 -63.94 -82.82
C VAL A 730 25.40 -65.17 -82.18
N GLN A 731 24.87 -66.08 -83.01
CA GLN A 731 24.26 -67.33 -82.57
C GLN A 731 25.29 -68.45 -82.62
N ASP A 732 25.92 -68.73 -81.49
CA ASP A 732 26.74 -69.92 -81.28
C ASP A 732 26.50 -70.47 -79.86
N ASP A 733 26.91 -71.72 -79.66
CA ASP A 733 26.81 -72.37 -78.34
C ASP A 733 27.70 -71.68 -77.28
N ALA A 734 28.63 -70.81 -77.69
CA ALA A 734 29.53 -70.11 -76.78
C ALA A 734 28.86 -68.92 -76.07
N HIS A 735 27.67 -68.49 -76.52
CA HIS A 735 26.91 -67.39 -75.94
C HIS A 735 25.51 -67.81 -75.45
N ASP A 736 25.31 -69.10 -75.21
CA ASP A 736 24.12 -69.63 -74.54
C ASP A 736 24.07 -69.18 -73.06
N ALA A 737 22.92 -69.39 -72.41
CA ALA A 737 22.80 -69.18 -70.98
C ALA A 737 23.55 -70.30 -70.22
N HIS A 738 24.52 -69.93 -69.39
CA HIS A 738 25.44 -70.83 -68.70
C HIS A 738 25.07 -70.95 -67.21
N ALA A 739 24.22 -71.93 -66.88
CA ALA A 739 23.95 -72.34 -65.49
C ALA A 739 24.98 -73.40 -65.05
N GLN A 740 26.20 -72.95 -64.74
CA GLN A 740 27.36 -73.83 -64.48
C GLN A 740 27.50 -74.24 -63.01
N GLY A 741 27.02 -73.42 -62.08
CA GLY A 741 27.01 -73.78 -60.66
C GLY A 741 25.97 -74.84 -60.35
N THR A 742 26.25 -75.72 -59.39
CA THR A 742 25.28 -76.70 -58.90
C THR A 742 24.02 -75.97 -58.42
N GLY A 743 22.85 -76.29 -58.98
CA GLY A 743 21.58 -75.64 -58.64
C GLY A 743 21.37 -74.21 -59.18
N SER A 744 22.22 -73.74 -60.10
CA SER A 744 22.15 -72.38 -60.65
C SER A 744 21.06 -72.19 -61.73
N THR A 745 20.69 -70.94 -61.99
CA THR A 745 19.72 -70.53 -63.03
C THR A 745 20.29 -69.40 -63.87
N ALA A 746 20.39 -69.60 -65.19
CA ALA A 746 20.84 -68.60 -66.15
C ALA A 746 19.75 -68.32 -67.20
N VAL A 747 19.41 -67.05 -67.42
CA VAL A 747 18.38 -66.61 -68.38
C VAL A 747 18.83 -65.33 -69.07
N GLY A 748 19.18 -65.38 -70.36
CA GLY A 748 19.74 -64.25 -71.10
C GLY A 748 20.87 -64.67 -72.03
N TYR A 749 21.11 -63.92 -73.12
CA TYR A 749 22.29 -64.10 -73.96
C TYR A 749 23.57 -63.98 -73.15
N ASN A 750 24.41 -65.02 -73.19
CA ASN A 750 25.69 -65.07 -72.48
C ASN A 750 25.58 -64.83 -70.95
N ALA A 751 24.40 -65.05 -70.37
CA ALA A 751 24.22 -64.96 -68.92
C ALA A 751 24.96 -66.12 -68.25
N THR A 752 25.79 -65.84 -67.24
CA THR A 752 26.64 -66.83 -66.58
C THR A 752 26.37 -66.88 -65.08
N ALA A 753 25.73 -67.97 -64.64
CA ALA A 753 25.54 -68.30 -63.24
C ALA A 753 26.54 -69.41 -62.85
N SER A 754 27.76 -69.01 -62.50
CA SER A 754 28.88 -69.93 -62.24
C SER A 754 29.08 -70.25 -60.76
N GLY A 755 28.50 -69.46 -59.85
CA GLY A 755 28.44 -69.80 -58.43
C GLY A 755 27.42 -70.89 -58.11
N GLU A 756 27.66 -71.70 -57.08
CA GLU A 756 26.67 -72.65 -56.57
C GLU A 756 25.39 -71.92 -56.14
N SER A 757 24.21 -72.46 -56.49
CA SER A 757 22.88 -71.86 -56.25
C SER A 757 22.70 -70.42 -56.77
N SER A 758 23.53 -69.97 -57.71
CA SER A 758 23.50 -68.59 -58.23
C SER A 758 22.43 -68.35 -59.30
N VAL A 759 22.03 -67.08 -59.48
CA VAL A 759 21.03 -66.67 -60.47
C VAL A 759 21.55 -65.52 -61.32
N ALA A 760 21.67 -65.73 -62.64
CA ALA A 760 22.06 -64.71 -63.61
C ALA A 760 20.92 -64.48 -64.61
N MET A 761 20.33 -63.28 -64.62
CA MET A 761 19.20 -62.93 -65.47
C MET A 761 19.45 -61.61 -66.21
N GLY A 762 19.53 -61.66 -67.54
CA GLY A 762 19.84 -60.53 -68.42
C GLY A 762 21.11 -60.77 -69.24
N ARG A 763 21.24 -60.07 -70.38
CA ARG A 763 22.38 -60.24 -71.30
C ARG A 763 23.71 -59.94 -70.60
N ASP A 764 24.70 -60.82 -70.75
CA ASP A 764 26.04 -60.69 -70.15
C ASP A 764 26.03 -60.52 -68.61
N SER A 765 24.95 -60.93 -67.94
CA SER A 765 24.90 -60.93 -66.48
C SER A 765 25.79 -62.04 -65.92
N VAL A 766 26.49 -61.76 -64.82
CA VAL A 766 27.44 -62.70 -64.20
C VAL A 766 27.17 -62.80 -62.70
N ALA A 767 26.75 -63.99 -62.26
CA ALA A 767 26.65 -64.35 -60.84
C ALA A 767 27.77 -65.36 -60.52
N GLY A 768 28.93 -64.82 -60.12
CA GLY A 768 30.20 -65.56 -60.10
C GLY A 768 30.58 -66.22 -58.77
N LYS A 769 29.76 -66.05 -57.73
CA LYS A 769 30.00 -66.57 -56.36
C LYS A 769 28.80 -67.35 -55.86
N THR A 770 29.02 -68.20 -54.85
CA THR A 770 27.96 -68.98 -54.19
C THR A 770 26.82 -68.06 -53.73
N ASP A 771 25.57 -68.47 -53.97
CA ASP A 771 24.33 -67.74 -53.65
C ASP A 771 24.22 -66.33 -54.25
N ALA A 772 25.06 -65.97 -55.22
CA ALA A 772 25.04 -64.65 -55.84
C ALA A 772 23.86 -64.48 -56.83
N MET A 773 23.34 -63.26 -56.94
CA MET A 773 22.24 -62.92 -57.85
C MET A 773 22.58 -61.70 -58.69
N ALA A 774 22.60 -61.85 -60.01
CA ALA A 774 22.83 -60.76 -60.96
C ALA A 774 21.60 -60.59 -61.87
N LEU A 775 20.90 -59.45 -61.74
CA LEU A 775 19.65 -59.18 -62.45
C LEU A 775 19.73 -57.88 -63.26
N GLY A 776 19.88 -57.99 -64.58
CA GLY A 776 20.02 -56.88 -65.51
C GLY A 776 21.14 -57.10 -66.53
N HIS A 777 21.13 -56.36 -67.64
CA HIS A 777 22.20 -56.42 -68.64
C HIS A 777 23.55 -56.02 -68.02
N ASN A 778 24.63 -56.80 -68.18
CA ASN A 778 25.95 -56.55 -67.56
C ASN A 778 25.95 -56.46 -66.02
N ALA A 779 24.90 -56.91 -65.33
CA ALA A 779 24.92 -56.98 -63.88
C ALA A 779 25.97 -58.00 -63.42
N ASN A 780 26.82 -57.66 -62.45
CA ASN A 780 27.93 -58.50 -62.01
C ASN A 780 27.98 -58.65 -60.48
N ALA A 781 27.58 -59.83 -60.00
CA ALA A 781 27.60 -60.25 -58.61
C ALA A 781 28.75 -61.26 -58.38
N SER A 782 29.99 -60.80 -58.39
CA SER A 782 31.18 -61.67 -58.31
C SER A 782 32.17 -61.33 -57.19
N ALA A 783 31.86 -60.34 -56.34
CA ALA A 783 32.79 -59.89 -55.30
C ALA A 783 32.80 -60.83 -54.08
N ASN A 784 31.63 -61.15 -53.51
CA ASN A 784 31.48 -61.95 -52.30
C ASN A 784 30.37 -63.02 -52.44
N GLU A 785 30.33 -63.99 -51.53
CA GLU A 785 29.23 -64.97 -51.46
C GLU A 785 27.93 -64.29 -51.01
N GLY A 786 26.79 -64.65 -51.62
CA GLY A 786 25.47 -64.07 -51.30
C GLY A 786 25.25 -62.63 -51.78
N ASP A 787 26.08 -62.14 -52.71
CA ASP A 787 25.99 -60.79 -53.28
C ASP A 787 24.82 -60.63 -54.26
N VAL A 788 24.21 -59.44 -54.30
CA VAL A 788 23.13 -59.13 -55.25
C VAL A 788 23.48 -57.91 -56.09
N ALA A 789 23.65 -58.06 -57.40
CA ALA A 789 23.75 -56.97 -58.36
C ALA A 789 22.39 -56.76 -59.04
N LEU A 790 21.70 -55.66 -58.71
CA LEU A 790 20.35 -55.37 -59.16
C LEU A 790 20.33 -54.17 -60.12
N GLY A 791 19.93 -54.40 -61.36
CA GLY A 791 19.88 -53.40 -62.44
C GLY A 791 21.02 -53.52 -63.47
N SER A 792 20.83 -52.89 -64.63
CA SER A 792 21.79 -52.93 -65.75
C SER A 792 23.15 -52.33 -65.37
N GLY A 793 24.24 -53.05 -65.57
CA GLY A 793 25.60 -52.61 -65.28
C GLY A 793 25.92 -52.47 -63.80
N SER A 794 25.03 -52.88 -62.89
CA SER A 794 25.29 -52.86 -61.45
C SER A 794 26.40 -53.85 -61.11
N LYS A 795 27.35 -53.44 -60.27
CA LYS A 795 28.45 -54.31 -59.82
C LYS A 795 28.55 -54.31 -58.31
N THR A 796 28.73 -55.49 -57.76
CA THR A 796 29.05 -55.66 -56.34
C THR A 796 30.53 -55.43 -56.10
N ALA A 797 30.88 -54.93 -54.91
CA ALA A 797 32.24 -54.63 -54.49
C ALA A 797 32.55 -55.35 -53.16
N ALA A 798 33.77 -55.22 -52.65
CA ALA A 798 34.12 -55.76 -51.33
C ALA A 798 33.18 -55.20 -50.25
N VAL A 799 32.79 -56.05 -49.29
CA VAL A 799 31.91 -55.65 -48.18
C VAL A 799 32.57 -54.58 -47.31
N VAL A 800 31.83 -53.50 -46.97
CA VAL A 800 32.31 -52.39 -46.14
C VAL A 800 31.68 -52.45 -44.75
N ALA A 801 32.48 -52.68 -43.72
CA ALA A 801 32.07 -52.59 -42.32
C ALA A 801 32.14 -51.14 -41.83
N THR A 802 31.02 -50.57 -41.38
CA THR A 802 30.98 -49.24 -40.74
C THR A 802 30.60 -49.40 -39.28
N GLU A 803 31.58 -49.34 -38.39
CA GLU A 803 31.38 -49.66 -36.98
C GLU A 803 30.79 -48.50 -36.16
N LYS A 804 31.15 -47.26 -36.50
CA LYS A 804 30.79 -46.08 -35.70
C LYS A 804 30.93 -44.76 -36.46
N VAL A 805 30.39 -43.69 -35.87
CA VAL A 805 30.60 -42.29 -36.28
C VAL A 805 30.91 -41.41 -35.05
N THR A 806 31.72 -40.37 -35.20
CA THR A 806 31.94 -39.36 -34.16
C THR A 806 31.17 -38.08 -34.50
N ILE A 807 30.22 -37.69 -33.65
CA ILE A 807 29.47 -36.42 -33.78
C ILE A 807 29.75 -35.57 -32.54
N ALA A 808 30.24 -34.35 -32.72
CA ALA A 808 30.59 -33.40 -31.65
C ALA A 808 31.50 -33.99 -30.55
N GLY A 809 32.42 -34.88 -30.92
CA GLY A 809 33.37 -35.53 -30.00
C GLY A 809 32.85 -36.78 -29.29
N ASN A 810 31.59 -37.17 -29.49
CA ASN A 810 31.02 -38.41 -28.95
C ASN A 810 30.97 -39.49 -30.03
N GLU A 811 31.35 -40.72 -29.69
CA GLU A 811 31.26 -41.88 -30.58
C GLU A 811 29.89 -42.55 -30.50
N TYR A 812 29.29 -42.81 -31.65
CA TYR A 812 28.03 -43.52 -31.81
C TYR A 812 28.29 -44.80 -32.60
N ALA A 813 28.11 -45.96 -31.96
CA ALA A 813 28.25 -47.26 -32.61
C ALA A 813 27.02 -47.56 -33.49
N PHE A 814 27.24 -48.26 -34.60
CA PHE A 814 26.17 -48.73 -35.49
C PHE A 814 25.89 -50.22 -35.28
N ALA A 815 24.64 -50.64 -35.54
CA ALA A 815 24.28 -52.05 -35.58
C ALA A 815 24.77 -52.71 -36.87
N GLY A 816 24.94 -54.04 -36.85
CA GLY A 816 25.26 -54.82 -38.05
C GLY A 816 26.67 -54.59 -38.61
N THR A 817 27.68 -54.42 -37.74
CA THR A 817 29.05 -54.07 -38.13
C THR A 817 29.80 -55.12 -38.95
N ASN A 818 29.29 -56.35 -39.04
CA ASN A 818 29.90 -57.45 -39.79
C ASN A 818 28.97 -57.91 -40.93
N PRO A 819 28.71 -57.09 -41.96
CA PRO A 819 28.00 -57.59 -43.13
C PRO A 819 28.83 -58.67 -43.84
N THR A 820 28.16 -59.69 -44.40
CA THR A 820 28.81 -60.81 -45.11
C THR A 820 28.70 -60.70 -46.62
N SER A 821 27.75 -59.92 -47.13
CA SER A 821 27.51 -59.67 -48.55
C SER A 821 26.92 -58.28 -48.76
N THR A 822 26.83 -57.82 -50.01
CA THR A 822 26.27 -56.53 -50.37
C THR A 822 25.22 -56.63 -51.47
N VAL A 823 24.20 -55.77 -51.38
CA VAL A 823 23.26 -55.51 -52.48
C VAL A 823 23.70 -54.23 -53.18
N SER A 824 24.07 -54.33 -54.45
CA SER A 824 24.43 -53.18 -55.28
C SER A 824 23.35 -52.87 -56.30
N VAL A 825 22.95 -51.60 -56.38
CA VAL A 825 22.01 -51.10 -57.39
C VAL A 825 22.69 -50.29 -58.51
N GLY A 826 24.03 -50.25 -58.55
CA GLY A 826 24.82 -49.48 -59.53
C GLY A 826 26.29 -49.91 -59.57
N ASP A 827 27.11 -49.24 -60.37
CA ASP A 827 28.58 -49.34 -60.28
C ASP A 827 29.11 -48.02 -59.71
N VAL A 828 30.37 -47.99 -59.26
CA VAL A 828 31.00 -46.75 -58.78
C VAL A 828 31.03 -45.72 -59.92
N GLY A 829 30.42 -44.54 -59.70
CA GLY A 829 30.24 -43.49 -60.70
C GLY A 829 29.00 -43.66 -61.60
N ALA A 830 28.17 -44.68 -61.34
CA ALA A 830 26.89 -44.94 -61.99
C ALA A 830 25.83 -45.41 -60.96
N GLU A 831 25.75 -44.72 -59.83
CA GLU A 831 24.82 -45.00 -58.72
C GLU A 831 23.36 -44.70 -59.11
N ARG A 832 22.40 -45.39 -58.47
CA ARG A 832 20.97 -45.22 -58.70
C ARG A 832 20.24 -44.74 -57.45
N THR A 833 19.17 -43.97 -57.67
CA THR A 833 18.25 -43.59 -56.59
C THR A 833 17.38 -44.78 -56.20
N ILE A 834 17.13 -44.94 -54.89
CA ILE A 834 16.16 -45.90 -54.35
C ILE A 834 14.96 -45.09 -53.87
N THR A 835 13.86 -45.15 -54.61
CA THR A 835 12.62 -44.42 -54.30
C THR A 835 11.58 -45.36 -53.68
N ASN A 836 10.58 -44.79 -52.99
CA ASN A 836 9.51 -45.53 -52.29
C ASN A 836 10.00 -46.45 -51.15
N VAL A 837 11.11 -46.11 -50.50
CA VAL A 837 11.57 -46.79 -49.28
C VAL A 837 10.72 -46.34 -48.09
N ALA A 838 10.04 -47.30 -47.44
CA ALA A 838 9.31 -47.05 -46.20
C ALA A 838 10.27 -46.59 -45.08
N ALA A 839 9.75 -45.95 -44.03
CA ALA A 839 10.59 -45.53 -42.92
C ALA A 839 11.18 -46.75 -42.20
N GLY A 840 12.51 -46.83 -42.11
CA GLY A 840 13.21 -47.89 -41.36
C GLY A 840 13.00 -47.73 -39.85
N ARG A 841 13.29 -48.75 -39.05
CA ARG A 841 13.23 -48.60 -37.58
C ARG A 841 14.38 -47.70 -37.10
N ILE A 842 14.11 -46.80 -36.15
CA ILE A 842 15.13 -45.95 -35.51
C ILE A 842 15.38 -46.50 -34.11
N THR A 843 16.24 -47.52 -34.02
CA THR A 843 16.65 -48.17 -32.76
C THR A 843 18.14 -48.48 -32.80
N ALA A 844 18.76 -48.71 -31.63
CA ALA A 844 20.18 -49.04 -31.52
C ALA A 844 20.59 -50.37 -32.20
N GLU A 845 19.62 -51.21 -32.55
CA GLU A 845 19.82 -52.51 -33.21
C GLU A 845 19.39 -52.51 -34.68
N SER A 846 18.88 -51.38 -35.20
CA SER A 846 18.31 -51.32 -36.55
C SER A 846 19.37 -51.43 -37.64
N THR A 847 19.12 -52.30 -38.61
CA THR A 847 19.90 -52.44 -39.85
C THR A 847 19.07 -52.05 -41.08
N ASP A 848 17.95 -51.34 -40.89
CA ASP A 848 17.04 -50.94 -41.95
C ASP A 848 17.58 -49.72 -42.73
N ALA A 849 17.19 -49.56 -44.00
CA ALA A 849 17.48 -48.35 -44.75
C ALA A 849 16.67 -47.16 -44.21
N ILE A 850 17.34 -46.05 -43.88
CA ILE A 850 16.71 -44.79 -43.48
C ILE A 850 16.32 -44.00 -44.72
N ASN A 851 15.05 -43.58 -44.80
CA ASN A 851 14.57 -42.77 -45.92
C ASN A 851 14.71 -41.25 -45.66
N GLY A 852 14.45 -40.43 -46.68
CA GLY A 852 14.56 -38.98 -46.59
C GLY A 852 13.61 -38.32 -45.58
N SER A 853 12.43 -38.90 -45.31
CA SER A 853 11.48 -38.31 -44.35
C SER A 853 11.92 -38.49 -42.90
N GLN A 854 12.60 -39.59 -42.57
CA GLN A 854 13.20 -39.81 -41.25
C GLN A 854 14.39 -38.90 -40.98
N LEU A 855 15.24 -38.69 -41.99
CA LEU A 855 16.32 -37.71 -41.90
C LEU A 855 15.77 -36.28 -41.74
N ASN A 856 14.73 -35.93 -42.51
CA ASN A 856 14.05 -34.65 -42.37
C ASN A 856 13.40 -34.46 -40.99
N ALA A 857 12.75 -35.50 -40.44
CA ALA A 857 12.18 -35.44 -39.09
C ALA A 857 13.25 -35.19 -38.01
N THR A 858 14.42 -35.81 -38.16
CA THR A 858 15.56 -35.58 -37.26
C THR A 858 16.11 -34.16 -37.41
N ASN A 859 16.24 -33.65 -38.63
CA ASN A 859 16.68 -32.26 -38.89
C ASN A 859 15.69 -31.24 -38.33
N LEU A 860 14.38 -31.45 -38.51
CA LEU A 860 13.33 -30.61 -37.92
C LEU A 860 13.40 -30.61 -36.37
N ALA A 861 13.70 -31.75 -35.76
CA ALA A 861 13.89 -31.82 -34.31
C ALA A 861 15.13 -31.02 -33.86
N ILE A 862 16.23 -31.06 -34.62
CA ILE A 862 17.44 -30.27 -34.37
C ILE A 862 17.16 -28.77 -34.55
N GLU A 863 16.44 -28.38 -35.60
CA GLU A 863 16.01 -26.98 -35.83
C GLU A 863 15.12 -26.48 -34.69
N LYS A 864 14.18 -27.31 -34.23
CA LYS A 864 13.34 -26.98 -33.07
C LYS A 864 14.19 -26.77 -31.82
N ILE A 865 15.13 -27.67 -31.52
CA ILE A 865 16.06 -27.53 -30.40
C ILE A 865 16.88 -26.23 -30.53
N SER A 866 17.38 -25.91 -31.73
CA SER A 866 18.08 -24.66 -31.99
C SER A 866 17.20 -23.43 -31.73
N SER A 867 15.91 -23.50 -32.07
CA SER A 867 14.93 -22.45 -31.76
C SER A 867 14.64 -22.37 -30.26
N ASP A 868 14.49 -23.51 -29.59
CA ASP A 868 14.21 -23.59 -28.14
C ASP A 868 15.41 -23.01 -27.36
N VAL A 869 16.64 -23.31 -27.78
CA VAL A 869 17.88 -22.73 -27.22
C VAL A 869 17.94 -21.23 -27.49
N SER A 870 17.57 -20.77 -28.68
CA SER A 870 17.52 -19.33 -29.00
C SER A 870 16.46 -18.59 -28.16
N ASN A 871 15.32 -19.23 -27.90
CA ASN A 871 14.26 -18.68 -27.05
C ASN A 871 14.68 -18.64 -25.57
N LEU A 872 15.38 -19.67 -25.09
CA LEU A 872 15.94 -19.69 -23.74
C LEU A 872 17.04 -18.62 -23.58
N ASP A 873 17.87 -18.45 -24.61
CA ASP A 873 18.86 -17.37 -24.67
C ASP A 873 18.17 -15.98 -24.70
N ALA A 874 17.06 -15.82 -25.41
CA ALA A 874 16.32 -14.54 -25.45
C ALA A 874 15.62 -14.19 -24.12
N GLY A 875 15.16 -15.19 -23.36
CA GLY A 875 14.38 -14.98 -22.12
C GLY A 875 15.16 -15.07 -20.80
N SER A 876 16.47 -15.33 -20.83
CA SER A 876 17.29 -15.50 -19.63
C SER A 876 17.84 -14.18 -19.08
N VAL A 877 18.06 -14.13 -17.75
CA VAL A 877 18.80 -13.04 -17.10
C VAL A 877 20.28 -13.22 -17.40
N LYS A 878 20.92 -12.19 -17.96
CA LYS A 878 22.33 -12.24 -18.37
C LYS A 878 23.13 -11.14 -17.70
N TYR A 879 24.41 -11.38 -17.47
CA TYR A 879 25.33 -10.28 -17.23
C TYR A 879 25.51 -9.46 -18.51
N GLU A 880 25.68 -8.16 -18.37
CA GLU A 880 25.98 -7.29 -19.50
C GLU A 880 27.28 -7.75 -20.17
N GLN A 881 27.19 -8.18 -21.43
CA GLN A 881 28.37 -8.54 -22.21
C GLN A 881 28.99 -7.28 -22.79
N LYS A 882 30.25 -7.03 -22.43
CA LYS A 882 31.04 -5.92 -22.98
C LYS A 882 31.39 -6.21 -24.44
N ALA A 883 31.71 -5.17 -25.19
CA ALA A 883 32.03 -5.26 -26.63
C ALA A 883 33.24 -6.17 -26.95
N ASP A 884 34.08 -6.51 -25.97
CA ASP A 884 35.22 -7.43 -26.10
C ASP A 884 34.86 -8.90 -25.85
N GLY A 885 33.59 -9.20 -25.59
CA GLY A 885 33.08 -10.54 -25.30
C GLY A 885 33.13 -10.95 -23.82
N THR A 886 33.71 -10.13 -22.93
CA THR A 886 33.75 -10.38 -21.48
C THR A 886 32.46 -9.94 -20.78
N TYR A 887 32.14 -10.53 -19.63
CA TYR A 887 30.90 -10.20 -18.89
C TYR A 887 31.17 -9.19 -17.77
N ASN A 888 30.29 -8.21 -17.63
CA ASN A 888 30.25 -7.29 -16.50
C ASN A 888 29.39 -7.89 -15.38
N TYR A 889 30.02 -8.52 -14.40
CA TYR A 889 29.32 -9.17 -13.28
C TYR A 889 28.59 -8.20 -12.34
N ASN A 890 28.84 -6.90 -12.47
CA ASN A 890 28.16 -5.87 -11.67
C ASN A 890 26.84 -5.40 -12.31
N THR A 891 26.57 -5.78 -13.56
CA THR A 891 25.37 -5.37 -14.28
C THR A 891 24.65 -6.60 -14.82
N VAL A 892 23.41 -6.82 -14.38
CA VAL A 892 22.50 -7.79 -14.98
C VAL A 892 21.55 -7.08 -15.94
N VAL A 893 21.48 -7.58 -17.17
CA VAL A 893 20.55 -7.14 -18.21
C VAL A 893 19.30 -8.02 -18.12
N MET A 894 18.17 -7.39 -17.84
CA MET A 894 16.86 -8.02 -17.88
C MET A 894 16.15 -7.54 -19.15
N GLN A 895 15.80 -8.47 -20.02
CA GLN A 895 15.12 -8.16 -21.28
C GLN A 895 13.69 -7.69 -20.98
N GLY A 896 13.38 -6.45 -21.37
CA GLY A 896 12.09 -5.78 -21.19
C GLY A 896 12.14 -4.35 -21.74
N ASP A 897 10.98 -3.75 -22.05
CA ASP A 897 10.91 -2.38 -22.54
C ASP A 897 11.58 -1.41 -21.55
N THR A 898 12.15 -0.30 -22.01
CA THR A 898 12.70 0.72 -21.11
C THR A 898 11.64 1.18 -20.11
N TYR A 899 11.92 1.07 -18.81
CA TYR A 899 10.99 1.51 -17.77
C TYR A 899 10.72 3.01 -17.91
N ASN A 900 9.49 3.37 -18.26
CA ASN A 900 9.06 4.75 -18.32
C ASN A 900 8.58 5.18 -16.92
N SER A 901 9.39 6.02 -16.26
CA SER A 901 9.12 6.50 -14.90
C SER A 901 7.87 7.39 -14.77
N VAL A 902 7.35 7.92 -15.88
CA VAL A 902 6.16 8.80 -15.91
C VAL A 902 4.88 8.00 -16.04
N THR A 903 4.81 7.09 -17.02
CA THR A 903 3.63 6.25 -17.25
C THR A 903 3.62 5.01 -16.36
N LYS A 904 4.74 4.70 -15.69
CA LYS A 904 4.97 3.47 -14.92
C LYS A 904 4.77 2.20 -15.76
N THR A 905 5.05 2.28 -17.06
CA THR A 905 4.93 1.17 -18.03
C THR A 905 6.30 0.79 -18.59
N GLY A 906 6.47 -0.47 -18.97
CA GLY A 906 7.76 -1.04 -19.35
C GLY A 906 8.52 -1.61 -18.14
N GLY A 907 9.74 -2.10 -18.38
CA GLY A 907 10.61 -2.76 -17.40
C GLY A 907 10.23 -4.21 -17.09
N THR A 908 11.16 -4.95 -16.49
CA THR A 908 10.93 -6.35 -16.06
C THR A 908 10.47 -6.39 -14.60
N LYS A 909 9.31 -7.01 -14.34
CA LYS A 909 8.78 -7.18 -12.98
C LYS A 909 9.31 -8.47 -12.36
N ILE A 910 10.05 -8.36 -11.26
CA ILE A 910 10.54 -9.52 -10.50
C ILE A 910 9.55 -9.81 -9.36
N THR A 911 8.92 -10.99 -9.38
CA THR A 911 7.99 -11.45 -8.34
C THR A 911 8.66 -12.52 -7.47
N ASN A 912 8.05 -12.83 -6.31
CA ASN A 912 8.55 -13.84 -5.35
C ASN A 912 9.94 -13.57 -4.76
N ILE A 913 10.35 -12.30 -4.67
CA ILE A 913 11.53 -11.93 -3.90
C ILE A 913 11.23 -12.14 -2.40
N ALA A 914 11.96 -13.05 -1.77
CA ALA A 914 11.92 -13.27 -0.32
C ALA A 914 12.35 -11.99 0.44
N ARG A 915 12.20 -11.95 1.76
CA ARG A 915 12.73 -10.80 2.51
C ARG A 915 14.25 -10.82 2.43
N GLY A 916 14.85 -9.74 1.95
CA GLY A 916 16.30 -9.58 1.98
C GLY A 916 16.79 -9.52 3.43
N VAL A 917 17.84 -10.27 3.74
CA VAL A 917 18.45 -10.36 5.07
C VAL A 917 19.83 -9.71 5.06
N ASP A 918 20.61 -9.94 4.01
CA ASP A 918 21.96 -9.38 3.85
C ASP A 918 21.94 -8.10 2.99
N ASP A 919 22.98 -7.26 3.11
CA ASP A 919 23.08 -5.96 2.42
C ASP A 919 23.04 -6.05 0.88
N SER A 920 23.37 -7.22 0.31
CA SER A 920 23.33 -7.49 -1.13
C SER A 920 21.99 -8.03 -1.63
N ASP A 921 21.05 -8.35 -0.72
CA ASP A 921 19.77 -8.92 -1.10
C ASP A 921 18.84 -7.87 -1.70
N ALA A 922 18.02 -8.30 -2.65
CA ALA A 922 16.94 -7.46 -3.17
C ALA A 922 15.83 -7.31 -2.12
N VAL A 923 15.42 -6.07 -1.84
CA VAL A 923 14.29 -5.78 -0.94
C VAL A 923 12.96 -6.02 -1.64
N ASN A 924 12.03 -6.68 -0.96
CA ASN A 924 10.69 -6.85 -1.49
C ASN A 924 9.74 -5.71 -1.06
N MET A 925 8.56 -5.64 -1.68
CA MET A 925 7.60 -4.57 -1.41
C MET A 925 7.10 -4.55 0.05
N SER A 926 7.12 -5.70 0.76
CA SER A 926 6.73 -5.74 2.18
C SER A 926 7.72 -4.98 3.07
N GLN A 927 9.04 -5.18 2.86
CA GLN A 927 10.08 -4.47 3.59
C GLN A 927 10.05 -2.96 3.31
N LEU A 928 9.78 -2.57 2.06
CA LEU A 928 9.63 -1.16 1.70
C LEU A 928 8.37 -0.54 2.32
N ASN A 929 7.25 -1.25 2.34
CA ASN A 929 6.03 -0.79 2.99
C ASN A 929 6.18 -0.66 4.51
N GLU A 930 6.88 -1.59 5.17
CA GLU A 930 7.21 -1.49 6.59
C GLU A 930 8.08 -0.25 6.88
N THR A 931 9.09 -0.01 6.05
CA THR A 931 9.94 1.19 6.15
C THR A 931 9.12 2.47 5.95
N ASN A 932 8.23 2.49 4.96
CA ASN A 932 7.33 3.62 4.72
C ASN A 932 6.36 3.88 5.89
N GLN A 933 5.88 2.82 6.55
CA GLN A 933 5.09 2.95 7.78
C GLN A 933 5.93 3.49 8.94
N ALA A 934 7.17 3.02 9.11
CA ALA A 934 8.08 3.54 10.12
C ALA A 934 8.35 5.04 9.90
N ILE A 935 8.61 5.47 8.65
CA ILE A 935 8.78 6.87 8.28
C ILE A 935 7.50 7.67 8.56
N THR A 936 6.33 7.13 8.24
CA THR A 936 5.04 7.78 8.56
C THR A 936 4.86 7.94 10.07
N ASN A 937 5.19 6.93 10.87
CA ASN A 937 5.12 6.98 12.33
C ASN A 937 6.12 8.00 12.91
N VAL A 938 7.33 8.09 12.35
CA VAL A 938 8.30 9.12 12.71
C VAL A 938 7.78 10.50 12.35
N SER A 939 7.25 10.71 11.14
CA SER A 939 6.61 11.97 10.73
C SER A 939 5.46 12.35 11.68
N ASN A 940 4.60 11.41 12.04
CA ASN A 940 3.52 11.64 12.99
C ASN A 940 4.05 11.99 14.38
N THR A 941 5.11 11.30 14.84
CA THR A 941 5.77 11.59 16.12
C THR A 941 6.37 13.00 16.12
N VAL A 942 7.09 13.36 15.05
CA VAL A 942 7.67 14.69 14.86
C VAL A 942 6.58 15.76 14.80
N ASN A 943 5.49 15.55 14.06
CA ASN A 943 4.35 16.48 14.01
C ASN A 943 3.60 16.57 15.34
N ASN A 944 3.57 15.50 16.13
CA ASN A 944 3.00 15.52 17.47
C ASN A 944 3.83 16.36 18.44
N PHE A 945 5.16 16.26 18.38
CA PHE A 945 6.06 17.09 19.18
C PHE A 945 6.14 18.53 18.68
N ALA A 946 6.35 18.74 17.37
CA ALA A 946 6.58 20.04 16.76
C ALA A 946 5.28 20.83 16.51
N GLY A 947 4.12 20.18 16.43
CA GLY A 947 2.85 20.80 16.02
C GLY A 947 2.84 21.18 14.54
N ASP A 948 2.11 22.23 14.18
CA ASP A 948 2.10 22.77 12.82
C ASP A 948 3.47 23.43 12.50
N GLN A 949 4.09 22.95 11.44
CA GLN A 949 5.42 23.37 10.95
C GLN A 949 5.33 24.11 9.61
N SER A 950 4.14 24.41 9.10
CA SER A 950 3.99 25.21 7.89
C SER A 950 4.69 26.56 8.06
N THR A 951 5.24 27.08 6.96
CA THR A 951 5.89 28.40 6.96
C THR A 951 4.92 29.48 7.42
N GLU A 952 3.68 29.43 6.97
CA GLU A 952 2.62 30.35 7.40
C GLU A 952 2.37 30.28 8.92
N TYR A 953 2.26 29.07 9.49
CA TYR A 953 2.05 28.92 10.93
C TYR A 953 3.26 29.35 11.75
N THR A 954 4.47 29.01 11.31
CA THR A 954 5.70 29.31 12.04
C THR A 954 6.13 30.78 11.94
N GLU A 955 5.80 31.49 10.87
CA GLU A 955 5.95 32.95 10.78
C GLU A 955 4.96 33.69 11.68
N LYS A 956 3.70 33.23 11.75
CA LYS A 956 2.66 33.85 12.57
C LYS A 956 2.81 33.55 14.06
N ASN A 957 3.18 32.31 14.41
CA ASN A 957 3.13 31.79 15.78
C ASN A 957 4.52 31.44 16.36
N GLY A 958 5.59 31.63 15.59
CA GLY A 958 6.95 31.33 16.01
C GLY A 958 7.38 29.87 15.82
N ARG A 959 8.69 29.67 15.89
CA ARG A 959 9.33 28.35 15.78
C ARG A 959 9.36 27.69 17.16
N GLY A 960 9.40 26.36 17.18
CA GLY A 960 9.51 25.59 18.42
C GLY A 960 8.69 24.31 18.39
N ILE A 961 8.50 23.73 19.57
CA ILE A 961 7.64 22.56 19.77
C ILE A 961 6.23 23.00 20.17
N ARG A 962 5.25 22.10 20.10
CA ARG A 962 3.83 22.40 20.35
C ARG A 962 3.58 23.21 21.62
N TYR A 963 4.33 22.95 22.68
CA TYR A 963 4.13 23.57 24.00
C TYR A 963 5.11 24.69 24.34
N VAL A 964 6.18 24.87 23.55
CA VAL A 964 7.20 25.89 23.76
C VAL A 964 7.57 26.48 22.40
N ARG A 965 7.07 27.68 22.12
CA ARG A 965 7.35 28.42 20.89
C ARG A 965 7.90 29.81 21.20
N THR A 966 8.80 30.26 20.34
CA THR A 966 9.33 31.63 20.36
C THR A 966 9.12 32.23 18.97
N ASN A 967 8.44 33.37 18.91
CA ASN A 967 8.28 34.11 17.67
C ASN A 967 9.47 35.03 17.44
N ASP A 968 10.51 34.45 16.85
CA ASP A 968 11.79 35.11 16.60
C ASP A 968 11.93 35.49 15.11
N THR A 969 10.81 35.68 14.42
CA THR A 969 10.77 36.02 12.99
C THR A 969 11.59 37.30 12.73
N GLY A 970 12.51 37.24 11.76
CA GLY A 970 13.42 38.34 11.43
C GLY A 970 14.67 38.46 12.29
N LEU A 971 14.88 37.57 13.26
CA LEU A 971 16.11 37.48 14.05
C LEU A 971 17.04 36.38 13.52
N THR A 972 18.36 36.57 13.64
CA THR A 972 19.35 35.53 13.31
C THR A 972 19.22 34.35 14.25
N GLN A 973 19.32 33.12 13.76
CA GLN A 973 19.16 31.92 14.59
C GLN A 973 20.10 31.94 15.80
N SER A 974 19.55 31.78 17.01
CA SER A 974 20.28 31.70 18.27
C SER A 974 19.55 30.78 19.24
N ASP A 975 20.29 29.88 19.88
CA ASP A 975 19.73 28.88 20.79
C ASP A 975 19.61 29.40 22.23
N ALA A 976 18.69 28.82 23.00
CA ALA A 976 18.69 28.97 24.45
C ALA A 976 19.83 28.17 25.07
N SER A 977 20.45 28.67 26.14
CA SER A 977 21.62 28.06 26.77
C SER A 977 21.44 27.89 28.28
N ALA A 978 21.19 26.64 28.70
CA ALA A 978 21.17 26.22 30.10
C ALA A 978 22.56 25.69 30.49
N GLN A 979 23.44 26.58 30.95
CA GLN A 979 24.87 26.27 31.22
C GLN A 979 25.14 25.89 32.67
N GLY A 980 24.34 26.39 33.61
CA GLY A 980 24.44 25.98 35.01
C GLY A 980 23.94 24.55 35.23
N GLN A 981 24.55 23.81 36.16
CA GLN A 981 24.07 22.47 36.52
C GLN A 981 22.61 22.53 36.99
N GLY A 982 21.72 21.75 36.36
CA GLY A 982 20.28 21.76 36.69
C GLY A 982 19.52 23.01 36.23
N SER A 983 20.14 23.90 35.46
CA SER A 983 19.50 25.13 34.96
C SER A 983 18.52 24.86 33.81
N THR A 984 17.63 25.82 33.55
CA THR A 984 16.66 25.78 32.46
C THR A 984 16.65 27.12 31.72
N ALA A 985 16.77 27.09 30.39
CA ALA A 985 16.71 28.26 29.54
C ALA A 985 15.63 28.09 28.46
N VAL A 986 14.69 29.02 28.37
CA VAL A 986 13.56 28.99 27.43
C VAL A 986 13.35 30.39 26.85
N GLY A 987 13.60 30.55 25.54
CA GLY A 987 13.55 31.84 24.86
C GLY A 987 14.74 32.06 23.92
N TYR A 988 14.57 32.90 22.90
CA TYR A 988 15.67 33.34 22.03
C TYR A 988 16.82 33.96 22.82
N ASP A 989 18.04 33.41 22.66
CA ASP A 989 19.26 33.82 23.38
C ASP A 989 19.08 33.91 24.92
N ALA A 990 18.16 33.13 25.49
CA ALA A 990 18.03 32.99 26.95
C ALA A 990 19.24 32.25 27.53
N LYS A 991 19.82 32.75 28.62
CA LYS A 991 21.04 32.20 29.24
C LYS A 991 20.81 31.96 30.73
N ALA A 992 20.81 30.70 31.15
CA ALA A 992 20.80 30.32 32.55
C ALA A 992 22.19 29.76 32.91
N THR A 993 23.07 30.61 33.44
CA THR A 993 24.47 30.24 33.76
C THR A 993 24.69 29.89 35.21
N GLY A 994 23.80 30.33 36.13
CA GLY A 994 23.81 29.90 37.52
C GLY A 994 23.31 28.46 37.72
N GLU A 995 23.83 27.75 38.72
CA GLU A 995 23.34 26.42 39.12
C GLU A 995 21.84 26.48 39.47
N SER A 996 21.05 25.54 38.95
CA SER A 996 19.60 25.46 39.14
C SER A 996 18.84 26.76 38.80
N ALA A 997 19.41 27.62 37.95
CA ALA A 997 18.81 28.89 37.55
C ALA A 997 17.78 28.72 36.41
N LEU A 998 16.80 29.61 36.35
CA LEU A 998 15.77 29.64 35.30
C LEU A 998 15.83 30.96 34.53
N ALA A 999 16.11 30.90 33.22
CA ALA A 999 15.99 32.03 32.32
C ALA A 999 14.80 31.83 31.37
N LEU A 1000 13.74 32.62 31.53
CA LEU A 1000 12.51 32.50 30.75
C LEU A 1000 12.19 33.82 30.03
N GLY A 1001 12.36 33.84 28.72
CA GLY A 1001 12.11 34.97 27.83
C GLY A 1001 13.31 35.35 26.96
N ARG A 1002 13.04 36.12 25.89
CA ARG A 1002 14.08 36.57 24.95
C ARG A 1002 15.17 37.38 25.67
N ASN A 1003 16.44 36.97 25.54
CA ASN A 1003 17.61 37.57 26.17
C ASN A 1003 17.57 37.58 27.71
N ALA A 1004 16.76 36.74 28.36
CA ALA A 1004 16.75 36.61 29.82
C ALA A 1004 18.07 35.99 30.30
N GLN A 1005 18.66 36.52 31.38
CA GLN A 1005 19.95 36.06 31.91
C GLN A 1005 19.86 35.77 33.41
N ALA A 1006 19.89 34.49 33.77
CA ALA A 1006 19.90 34.02 35.15
C ALA A 1006 21.30 33.51 35.53
N SER A 1007 22.12 34.41 36.07
CA SER A 1007 23.55 34.17 36.32
C SER A 1007 23.88 33.69 37.73
N GLU A 1008 22.94 33.81 38.67
CA GLU A 1008 23.14 33.44 40.08
C GLU A 1008 22.54 32.07 40.39
N ALA A 1009 23.10 31.33 41.34
CA ALA A 1009 22.55 30.03 41.75
C ALA A 1009 21.11 30.15 42.29
N ASN A 1010 20.23 29.22 41.91
CA ASN A 1010 18.82 29.15 42.29
C ASN A 1010 17.99 30.41 41.93
N SER A 1011 18.48 31.25 41.03
CA SER A 1011 17.83 32.51 40.64
C SER A 1011 16.91 32.35 39.44
N VAL A 1012 15.94 33.26 39.29
CA VAL A 1012 14.99 33.25 38.18
C VAL A 1012 15.01 34.59 37.45
N ALA A 1013 15.39 34.60 36.17
CA ALA A 1013 15.18 35.72 35.27
C ALA A 1013 13.88 35.51 34.50
N LEU A 1014 12.84 36.30 34.82
CA LEU A 1014 11.50 36.16 34.27
C LEU A 1014 11.15 37.35 33.37
N GLY A 1015 10.97 37.08 32.08
CA GLY A 1015 10.63 38.07 31.06
C GLY A 1015 11.80 38.49 30.18
N SER A 1016 11.49 39.15 29.06
CA SER A 1016 12.50 39.54 28.07
C SER A 1016 13.54 40.51 28.64
N GLY A 1017 14.82 40.20 28.48
CA GLY A 1017 15.93 41.04 28.94
C GLY A 1017 16.09 41.13 30.46
N SER A 1018 15.33 40.35 31.25
CA SER A 1018 15.49 40.31 32.71
C SER A 1018 16.85 39.73 33.07
N LYS A 1019 17.52 40.33 34.06
CA LYS A 1019 18.81 39.85 34.56
C LYS A 1019 18.78 39.68 36.07
N THR A 1020 19.22 38.53 36.56
CA THR A 1020 19.35 38.29 38.01
C THR A 1020 20.61 38.95 38.55
N ALA A 1021 20.56 39.34 39.82
CA ALA A 1021 21.71 39.78 40.60
C ALA A 1021 21.73 39.06 41.95
N ALA A 1022 22.88 39.11 42.63
CA ALA A 1022 23.06 38.51 43.95
C ALA A 1022 21.96 38.95 44.94
N ALA A 1023 21.49 38.02 45.78
CA ALA A 1023 20.45 38.29 46.76
C ALA A 1023 20.90 39.31 47.82
N VAL A 1024 20.11 40.37 48.00
CA VAL A 1024 20.41 41.44 48.95
C VAL A 1024 19.73 41.14 50.28
N ALA A 1025 20.53 40.93 51.33
CA ALA A 1025 20.06 40.70 52.69
C ALA A 1025 19.69 42.02 53.38
N THR A 1026 18.40 42.23 53.66
CA THR A 1026 17.89 43.40 54.38
C THR A 1026 17.33 42.98 55.74
N ALA A 1027 18.14 43.07 56.78
CA ALA A 1027 17.76 42.58 58.11
C ALA A 1027 16.86 43.53 58.90
N SER A 1028 16.94 44.84 58.65
CA SER A 1028 16.28 45.85 59.47
C SER A 1028 16.15 47.20 58.75
N GLY A 1029 15.23 48.04 59.21
CA GLY A 1029 15.13 49.46 58.83
C GLY A 1029 14.90 50.36 60.05
N THR A 1030 15.46 51.57 60.05
CA THR A 1030 15.27 52.53 61.16
C THR A 1030 14.35 53.66 60.71
N VAL A 1031 13.22 53.83 61.39
CA VAL A 1031 12.26 54.92 61.16
C VAL A 1031 12.07 55.68 62.46
N GLY A 1032 12.33 56.99 62.45
CA GLY A 1032 12.19 57.85 63.64
C GLY A 1032 13.06 57.43 64.84
N GLY A 1033 14.25 56.87 64.60
CA GLY A 1033 15.17 56.41 65.65
C GLY A 1033 14.86 55.02 66.24
N THR A 1034 13.77 54.37 65.81
CA THR A 1034 13.43 52.99 66.21
C THR A 1034 13.82 52.01 65.09
N THR A 1035 14.56 50.96 65.43
CA THR A 1035 14.94 49.89 64.49
C THR A 1035 13.87 48.80 64.44
N TYR A 1036 13.35 48.54 63.25
CA TYR A 1036 12.40 47.46 62.95
C TYR A 1036 13.15 46.32 62.29
N GLN A 1037 13.07 45.13 62.88
CA GLN A 1037 13.61 43.90 62.29
C GLN A 1037 12.63 43.37 61.25
N PHE A 1038 13.14 42.96 60.08
CA PHE A 1038 12.32 42.37 59.03
C PHE A 1038 12.40 40.84 59.05
N ALA A 1039 11.28 40.17 58.83
CA ALA A 1039 11.26 38.74 58.55
C ALA A 1039 11.99 38.43 57.24
N GLY A 1040 12.59 37.24 57.11
CA GLY A 1040 13.26 36.83 55.88
C GLY A 1040 14.60 37.54 55.59
N ALA A 1041 15.30 38.04 56.60
CA ALA A 1041 16.55 38.82 56.50
C ALA A 1041 17.69 38.21 55.66
N LYS A 1042 17.62 36.93 55.27
CA LYS A 1042 18.64 36.20 54.49
C LYS A 1042 17.99 35.47 53.31
N PRO A 1043 17.64 36.18 52.22
CA PRO A 1043 17.16 35.52 51.01
C PRO A 1043 18.25 34.64 50.40
N THR A 1044 17.88 33.46 49.92
CA THR A 1044 18.81 32.49 49.29
C THR A 1044 19.05 32.76 47.81
N SER A 1045 18.11 33.41 47.12
CA SER A 1045 18.20 33.79 45.71
C SER A 1045 17.24 34.94 45.38
N THR A 1046 17.22 35.37 44.12
CA THR A 1046 16.34 36.45 43.63
C THR A 1046 15.49 35.98 42.45
N VAL A 1047 14.27 36.51 42.36
CA VAL A 1047 13.47 36.51 41.14
C VAL A 1047 13.56 37.90 40.54
N SER A 1048 14.15 37.99 39.36
CA SER A 1048 14.25 39.23 38.60
C SER A 1048 13.17 39.30 37.53
N VAL A 1049 12.35 40.35 37.57
CA VAL A 1049 11.35 40.65 36.54
C VAL A 1049 11.81 41.76 35.58
N GLY A 1050 13.10 42.14 35.59
CA GLY A 1050 13.66 43.20 34.74
C GLY A 1050 15.14 43.43 35.01
N ASP A 1051 15.84 44.16 34.13
CA ASP A 1051 17.21 44.61 34.44
C ASP A 1051 17.17 45.94 35.22
N LYS A 1052 18.28 46.34 35.82
CA LYS A 1052 18.40 47.65 36.47
C LYS A 1052 18.14 48.77 35.46
N GLY A 1053 17.17 49.62 35.72
CA GLY A 1053 16.70 50.67 34.80
C GLY A 1053 15.66 50.20 33.77
N ALA A 1054 15.23 48.93 33.83
CA ALA A 1054 14.16 48.33 33.03
C ALA A 1054 13.21 47.51 33.92
N GLU A 1055 12.87 48.03 35.09
CA GLU A 1055 11.98 47.41 36.07
C GLU A 1055 10.53 47.30 35.55
N ARG A 1056 9.78 46.33 36.08
CA ARG A 1056 8.39 46.06 35.67
C ARG A 1056 7.42 46.22 36.84
N THR A 1057 6.19 46.61 36.53
CA THR A 1057 5.09 46.57 37.50
C THR A 1057 4.66 45.13 37.77
N VAL A 1058 4.37 44.83 39.04
CA VAL A 1058 3.76 43.55 39.45
C VAL A 1058 2.32 43.83 39.83
N THR A 1059 1.38 43.41 39.00
CA THR A 1059 -0.06 43.64 39.20
C THR A 1059 -0.75 42.37 39.69
N HIS A 1060 -2.00 42.49 40.15
CA HIS A 1060 -2.79 41.39 40.73
C HIS A 1060 -2.17 40.74 41.98
N VAL A 1061 -1.38 41.50 42.73
CA VAL A 1061 -0.88 41.09 44.05
C VAL A 1061 -2.05 41.15 45.04
N ALA A 1062 -2.48 39.99 45.53
CA ALA A 1062 -3.45 39.90 46.62
C ALA A 1062 -2.90 40.58 47.89
N ALA A 1063 -3.77 40.93 48.84
CA ALA A 1063 -3.31 41.53 50.08
C ALA A 1063 -2.43 40.53 50.86
N GLY A 1064 -1.16 40.87 51.09
CA GLY A 1064 -0.22 40.06 51.86
C GLY A 1064 -0.60 40.01 53.34
N ARG A 1065 -0.15 39.00 54.09
CA ARG A 1065 -0.37 38.98 55.54
C ARG A 1065 0.39 40.12 56.21
N ILE A 1066 -0.28 40.86 57.12
CA ILE A 1066 0.35 41.93 57.91
C ILE A 1066 0.64 41.36 59.31
N SER A 1067 1.85 40.82 59.51
CA SER A 1067 2.35 40.32 60.79
C SER A 1067 3.88 40.44 60.86
N ALA A 1068 4.47 40.32 62.06
CA ALA A 1068 5.91 40.45 62.27
C ALA A 1068 6.77 39.34 61.60
N GLU A 1069 6.14 38.22 61.22
CA GLU A 1069 6.80 37.06 60.61
C GLU A 1069 6.54 36.96 59.09
N SER A 1070 5.71 37.84 58.54
CA SER A 1070 5.28 37.77 57.14
C SER A 1070 6.41 38.13 56.17
N THR A 1071 6.55 37.34 55.12
CA THR A 1071 7.42 37.60 53.96
C THR A 1071 6.61 37.80 52.67
N ASP A 1072 5.31 38.08 52.80
CA ASP A 1072 4.42 38.29 51.66
C ASP A 1072 4.64 39.68 51.05
N ALA A 1073 4.48 39.79 49.73
CA ALA A 1073 4.41 41.10 49.07
C ALA A 1073 3.15 41.85 49.52
N ILE A 1074 3.30 43.10 49.94
CA ILE A 1074 2.18 44.02 50.18
C ILE A 1074 1.72 44.65 48.88
N ASN A 1075 0.42 44.82 48.71
CA ASN A 1075 -0.13 45.47 47.54
C ASN A 1075 -0.44 46.95 47.80
N GLY A 1076 -0.79 47.68 46.73
CA GLY A 1076 -1.12 49.10 46.82
C GLY A 1076 -2.31 49.40 47.74
N SER A 1077 -3.30 48.51 47.87
CA SER A 1077 -4.47 48.76 48.72
C SER A 1077 -4.16 48.65 50.21
N GLN A 1078 -3.21 47.79 50.62
CA GLN A 1078 -2.76 47.69 52.00
C GLN A 1078 -1.94 48.91 52.44
N LEU A 1079 -1.05 49.38 51.55
CA LEU A 1079 -0.30 50.60 51.78
C LEU A 1079 -1.24 51.81 51.82
N TYR A 1080 -2.22 51.85 50.90
CA TYR A 1080 -3.25 52.89 50.90
C TYR A 1080 -4.09 52.89 52.18
N ALA A 1081 -4.54 51.73 52.66
CA ALA A 1081 -5.28 51.62 53.92
C ALA A 1081 -4.45 52.11 55.12
N THR A 1082 -3.14 51.80 55.13
CA THR A 1082 -2.22 52.32 56.16
C THR A 1082 -2.07 53.84 56.05
N ASN A 1083 -1.92 54.39 54.86
CA ASN A 1083 -1.82 55.84 54.63
C ASN A 1083 -3.11 56.57 55.04
N GLN A 1084 -4.29 55.99 54.81
CA GLN A 1084 -5.54 56.56 55.34
C GLN A 1084 -5.53 56.66 56.86
N LYS A 1085 -5.01 55.64 57.57
CA LYS A 1085 -4.84 55.70 59.03
C LYS A 1085 -3.81 56.74 59.47
N VAL A 1086 -2.76 56.98 58.68
CA VAL A 1086 -1.80 58.06 58.94
C VAL A 1086 -2.44 59.44 58.73
N ASP A 1087 -3.26 59.63 57.71
CA ASP A 1087 -3.99 60.88 57.46
C ASP A 1087 -5.02 61.15 58.56
N GLU A 1088 -5.76 60.13 59.00
CA GLU A 1088 -6.67 60.21 60.15
C GLU A 1088 -5.91 60.63 61.43
N ASN A 1089 -4.76 60.01 61.70
CA ASN A 1089 -3.91 60.38 62.84
C ASN A 1089 -3.38 61.81 62.72
N THR A 1090 -3.00 62.25 61.52
CA THR A 1090 -2.51 63.60 61.25
C THR A 1090 -3.60 64.63 61.52
N GLN A 1091 -4.84 64.38 61.09
CA GLN A 1091 -5.99 65.23 61.41
C GLN A 1091 -6.30 65.24 62.90
N ALA A 1092 -6.25 64.08 63.57
CA ALA A 1092 -6.44 63.98 65.01
C ALA A 1092 -5.41 64.82 65.80
N ILE A 1093 -4.14 64.81 65.36
CA ILE A 1093 -3.07 65.63 65.94
C ILE A 1093 -3.34 67.12 65.71
N THR A 1094 -3.72 67.54 64.50
CA THR A 1094 -4.09 68.93 64.22
C THR A 1094 -5.26 69.40 65.08
N ASN A 1095 -6.27 68.56 65.27
CA ASN A 1095 -7.41 68.86 66.15
C ASN A 1095 -6.99 68.96 67.63
N LEU A 1096 -6.07 68.10 68.08
CA LEU A 1096 -5.47 68.19 69.41
C LEU A 1096 -4.68 69.49 69.57
N ASP A 1097 -3.90 69.88 68.56
CA ASP A 1097 -3.13 71.12 68.55
C ASP A 1097 -4.05 72.35 68.65
N GLN A 1098 -5.14 72.38 67.87
CA GLN A 1098 -6.18 73.41 67.98
C GLN A 1098 -6.80 73.46 69.38
N ARG A 1099 -7.19 72.31 69.95
CA ARG A 1099 -7.75 72.23 71.32
C ARG A 1099 -6.76 72.69 72.38
N VAL A 1100 -5.47 72.38 72.23
CA VAL A 1100 -4.39 72.87 73.11
C VAL A 1100 -4.24 74.38 72.96
N GLY A 1101 -4.33 74.91 71.73
CA GLY A 1101 -4.39 76.34 71.45
C GLY A 1101 -5.57 77.04 72.14
N ASP A 1102 -6.78 76.50 72.01
CA ASP A 1102 -7.99 77.02 72.65
C ASP A 1102 -7.91 76.96 74.18
N ASN A 1103 -7.38 75.86 74.74
CA ASN A 1103 -7.11 75.74 76.16
C ASN A 1103 -6.10 76.78 76.64
N THR A 1104 -5.03 77.01 75.87
CA THR A 1104 -4.02 78.03 76.15
C THR A 1104 -4.68 79.42 76.19
N GLN A 1105 -5.57 79.72 75.24
CA GLN A 1105 -6.31 80.99 75.21
C GLN A 1105 -7.31 81.12 76.37
N SER A 1106 -8.01 80.03 76.72
CA SER A 1106 -8.91 79.97 77.87
C SER A 1106 -8.19 80.17 79.20
N ILE A 1107 -7.00 79.58 79.37
CA ILE A 1107 -6.13 79.79 80.54
C ILE A 1107 -5.67 81.25 80.60
N ASN A 1108 -5.27 81.85 79.48
CA ASN A 1108 -4.91 83.27 79.44
C ASN A 1108 -6.09 84.18 79.82
N ASN A 1109 -7.29 83.89 79.34
CA ASN A 1109 -8.51 84.62 79.72
C ASN A 1109 -8.83 84.46 81.22
N LEU A 1110 -8.68 83.25 81.76
CA LEU A 1110 -8.85 83.00 83.19
C LEU A 1110 -7.82 83.77 84.03
N ASN A 1111 -6.54 83.75 83.64
CA ASN A 1111 -5.49 84.52 84.31
C ASN A 1111 -5.81 86.02 84.32
N ASN A 1112 -6.21 86.59 83.17
CA ASN A 1112 -6.64 87.99 83.09
C ASN A 1112 -7.84 88.30 84.00
N LYS A 1113 -8.82 87.39 84.08
CA LYS A 1113 -9.98 87.53 84.96
C LYS A 1113 -9.59 87.43 86.43
N VAL A 1114 -8.70 86.51 86.80
CA VAL A 1114 -8.16 86.35 88.16
C VAL A 1114 -7.39 87.61 88.58
N ASP A 1115 -6.55 88.17 87.69
CA ASP A 1115 -5.85 89.44 87.94
C ASP A 1115 -6.81 90.63 88.03
N GLY A 1116 -7.92 90.58 87.27
CA GLY A 1116 -9.04 91.51 87.39
C GLY A 1116 -9.66 91.47 88.78
N VAL A 1117 -10.06 90.28 89.25
CA VAL A 1117 -10.66 90.04 90.57
C VAL A 1117 -9.70 90.43 91.70
N LYS A 1118 -8.42 90.06 91.58
CA LYS A 1118 -7.39 90.43 92.58
C LYS A 1118 -7.31 91.94 92.77
N ARG A 1119 -7.32 92.70 91.68
CA ARG A 1119 -7.31 94.16 91.71
C ARG A 1119 -8.64 94.74 92.22
N ASP A 1120 -9.80 94.20 91.84
CA ASP A 1120 -11.09 94.65 92.40
C ASP A 1120 -11.18 94.42 93.91
N ALA A 1121 -10.70 93.28 94.41
CA ALA A 1121 -10.65 92.97 95.84
C ALA A 1121 -9.69 93.91 96.60
N ASN A 1122 -8.52 94.21 96.02
CA ASN A 1122 -7.58 95.19 96.57
C ASN A 1122 -8.21 96.59 96.65
N ALA A 1123 -8.90 97.03 95.59
CA ALA A 1123 -9.58 98.32 95.54
C ALA A 1123 -10.76 98.41 96.53
N GLY A 1124 -11.52 97.32 96.71
CA GLY A 1124 -12.56 97.22 97.74
C GLY A 1124 -11.99 97.35 99.16
N SER A 1125 -10.84 96.72 99.42
CA SER A 1125 -10.12 96.85 100.69
C SER A 1125 -9.61 98.27 100.92
N ALA A 1126 -9.09 98.92 99.88
CA ALA A 1126 -8.74 100.35 99.92
C ALA A 1126 -9.98 101.19 100.29
N SER A 1127 -11.12 101.01 99.64
CA SER A 1127 -12.36 101.72 99.99
C SER A 1127 -12.74 101.56 101.46
N ALA A 1128 -12.69 100.33 102.00
CA ALA A 1128 -12.97 100.09 103.40
C ALA A 1128 -12.02 100.87 104.34
N MET A 1129 -10.71 100.90 104.03
CA MET A 1129 -9.73 101.70 104.79
C MET A 1129 -9.96 103.21 104.66
N ALA A 1130 -10.38 103.69 103.48
CA ALA A 1130 -10.69 105.11 103.28
C ALA A 1130 -11.91 105.54 104.11
N VAL A 1131 -12.98 104.72 104.16
CA VAL A 1131 -14.13 104.98 105.04
C VAL A 1131 -13.69 105.00 106.51
N ALA A 1132 -12.87 104.04 106.93
CA ALA A 1132 -12.39 103.94 108.31
C ALA A 1132 -11.56 105.17 108.72
N GLY A 1133 -10.79 105.74 107.78
CA GLY A 1133 -9.98 106.94 108.00
C GLY A 1133 -10.76 108.25 108.11
N LEU A 1134 -12.08 108.29 107.84
CA LEU A 1134 -12.88 109.51 107.95
C LEU A 1134 -13.01 109.98 109.42
N PRO A 1135 -12.61 111.22 109.77
CA PRO A 1135 -12.89 111.82 111.07
C PRO A 1135 -14.40 111.95 111.35
N GLN A 1136 -14.77 111.96 112.63
CA GLN A 1136 -16.15 112.18 113.09
C GLN A 1136 -16.30 113.54 113.76
N ALA A 1137 -17.48 114.16 113.67
CA ALA A 1137 -17.81 115.40 114.36
C ALA A 1137 -17.78 115.19 115.89
N VAL A 1138 -16.97 115.99 116.59
CA VAL A 1138 -16.79 115.92 118.05
C VAL A 1138 -17.43 117.08 118.82
N LEU A 1139 -18.00 118.07 118.12
CA LEU A 1139 -18.62 119.26 118.71
C LEU A 1139 -20.16 119.20 118.62
N PRO A 1140 -20.90 119.37 119.73
CA PRO A 1140 -22.36 119.30 119.74
C PRO A 1140 -23.03 120.28 118.76
N GLY A 1141 -24.05 119.79 118.05
CA GLY A 1141 -24.84 120.51 117.05
C GLY A 1141 -24.15 120.79 115.70
N LYS A 1142 -22.82 120.62 115.62
CA LYS A 1142 -22.06 120.84 114.37
C LYS A 1142 -22.04 119.59 113.49
N GLY A 1143 -22.15 119.81 112.19
CA GLY A 1143 -21.86 118.80 111.16
C GLY A 1143 -20.39 118.91 110.72
N MET A 1144 -19.80 117.80 110.34
CA MET A 1144 -18.47 117.71 109.73
C MET A 1144 -18.59 117.00 108.39
N VAL A 1145 -18.06 117.64 107.35
CA VAL A 1145 -17.76 116.97 106.08
C VAL A 1145 -16.26 116.64 106.13
N ALA A 1146 -15.92 115.39 105.89
CA ALA A 1146 -14.54 114.94 105.89
C ALA A 1146 -14.22 114.13 104.64
N MET A 1147 -12.95 114.12 104.26
CA MET A 1147 -12.43 113.36 103.15
C MET A 1147 -11.24 112.53 103.65
N ALA A 1148 -11.16 111.28 103.21
CA ALA A 1148 -10.06 110.39 103.54
C ALA A 1148 -9.61 109.62 102.31
N GLY A 1149 -8.30 109.44 102.16
CA GLY A 1149 -7.69 108.64 101.11
C GLY A 1149 -7.01 107.40 101.69
N SER A 1150 -6.93 106.33 100.90
CA SER A 1150 -6.21 105.11 101.27
C SER A 1150 -5.57 104.45 100.04
N THR A 1151 -4.60 103.57 100.28
CA THR A 1151 -3.97 102.74 99.24
C THR A 1151 -3.78 101.30 99.76
N TYR A 1152 -4.09 100.28 98.96
CA TYR A 1152 -3.87 98.87 99.28
C TYR A 1152 -3.60 98.04 98.03
N GLY A 1153 -2.51 97.27 98.01
CA GLY A 1153 -2.21 96.34 96.91
C GLY A 1153 -2.16 96.98 95.51
N GLY A 1154 -1.70 98.23 95.41
CA GLY A 1154 -1.59 99.01 94.16
C GLY A 1154 -2.83 99.80 93.77
N GLU A 1155 -3.94 99.64 94.48
CA GLU A 1155 -5.20 100.36 94.24
C GLU A 1155 -5.40 101.46 95.31
N SER A 1156 -6.10 102.53 94.94
CA SER A 1156 -6.35 103.68 95.82
C SER A 1156 -7.84 103.94 95.95
N ALA A 1157 -8.27 104.47 97.09
CA ALA A 1157 -9.67 104.85 97.30
C ALA A 1157 -9.81 106.21 97.97
N LEU A 1158 -10.93 106.86 97.68
CA LEU A 1158 -11.31 108.14 98.23
C LEU A 1158 -12.68 108.00 98.90
N ALA A 1159 -12.76 108.39 100.16
CA ALA A 1159 -14.00 108.45 100.93
C ALA A 1159 -14.39 109.90 101.18
N LEU A 1160 -15.68 110.19 101.08
CA LEU A 1160 -16.31 111.42 101.51
C LEU A 1160 -17.33 111.08 102.58
N GLY A 1161 -17.12 111.62 103.78
CA GLY A 1161 -17.93 111.40 104.95
C GLY A 1161 -18.68 112.63 105.36
N VAL A 1162 -19.91 112.45 105.79
CA VAL A 1162 -20.64 113.43 106.60
C VAL A 1162 -20.89 112.84 107.96
N SER A 1163 -20.59 113.58 109.01
CA SER A 1163 -20.97 113.21 110.36
C SER A 1163 -21.60 114.39 111.08
N LYS A 1164 -22.55 114.12 111.97
CA LYS A 1164 -23.21 115.15 112.78
C LYS A 1164 -23.38 114.63 114.19
N LEU A 1165 -22.95 115.43 115.16
CA LEU A 1165 -23.28 115.23 116.56
C LEU A 1165 -24.54 116.03 116.87
N SER A 1166 -25.56 115.42 117.49
CA SER A 1166 -26.83 116.07 117.81
C SER A 1166 -26.62 117.30 118.71
N ASP A 1167 -27.58 118.22 118.73
CA ASP A 1167 -27.47 119.45 119.53
C ASP A 1167 -27.30 119.16 121.03
N SER A 1168 -27.85 118.03 121.51
CA SER A 1168 -27.66 117.53 122.87
C SER A 1168 -26.29 116.91 123.16
N GLY A 1169 -25.46 116.69 122.13
CA GLY A 1169 -24.21 115.94 122.23
C GLY A 1169 -24.37 114.42 122.32
N LYS A 1170 -25.60 113.90 122.39
CA LYS A 1170 -25.88 112.48 122.69
C LYS A 1170 -25.91 111.53 121.50
N TRP A 1171 -26.23 111.98 120.28
CA TRP A 1171 -26.25 111.11 119.10
C TRP A 1171 -25.20 111.54 118.10
N VAL A 1172 -24.38 110.61 117.62
CA VAL A 1172 -23.50 110.80 116.47
C VAL A 1172 -24.03 110.02 115.29
N PHE A 1173 -24.20 110.68 114.16
CA PHE A 1173 -24.49 110.04 112.88
C PHE A 1173 -23.27 110.19 111.99
N LYS A 1174 -22.87 109.14 111.29
CA LYS A 1174 -21.76 109.13 110.35
C LYS A 1174 -22.16 108.38 109.10
N GLY A 1175 -22.31 109.08 107.99
CA GLY A 1175 -22.44 108.52 106.66
C GLY A 1175 -21.14 108.69 105.88
N GLY A 1176 -20.78 107.72 105.06
CA GLY A 1176 -19.63 107.82 104.17
C GLY A 1176 -19.92 107.18 102.83
N VAL A 1177 -19.52 107.83 101.75
CA VAL A 1177 -19.46 107.24 100.41
C VAL A 1177 -18.00 107.09 100.01
N THR A 1178 -17.70 106.04 99.26
CA THR A 1178 -16.36 105.74 98.75
C THR A 1178 -16.40 105.45 97.28
N THR A 1179 -15.33 105.81 96.60
CA THR A 1179 -14.99 105.37 95.26
C THR A 1179 -13.53 104.93 95.24
N ASN A 1180 -13.14 104.08 94.30
CA ASN A 1180 -11.77 103.61 94.16
C ASN A 1180 -11.27 103.66 92.72
N THR A 1181 -9.98 103.38 92.52
CA THR A 1181 -9.29 103.36 91.22
C THR A 1181 -9.85 102.34 90.23
N ARG A 1182 -10.69 101.40 90.69
CA ARG A 1182 -11.46 100.46 89.85
C ARG A 1182 -12.86 100.96 89.47
N GLY A 1183 -13.25 102.15 89.94
CA GLY A 1183 -14.56 102.75 89.70
C GLY A 1183 -15.69 102.17 90.55
N ASN A 1184 -15.39 101.29 91.51
CA ASN A 1184 -16.40 100.69 92.38
C ASN A 1184 -16.78 101.69 93.48
N VAL A 1185 -18.09 101.89 93.65
CA VAL A 1185 -18.66 102.81 94.64
C VAL A 1185 -19.28 102.03 95.79
N GLY A 1186 -18.98 102.42 97.03
CA GLY A 1186 -19.56 101.84 98.24
C GLY A 1186 -20.05 102.93 99.19
N ALA A 1187 -21.09 102.66 99.96
CA ALA A 1187 -21.62 103.59 100.95
C ALA A 1187 -21.83 102.91 102.30
N THR A 1188 -21.69 103.68 103.38
CA THR A 1188 -21.95 103.25 104.75
C THR A 1188 -22.70 104.34 105.49
N ILE A 1189 -23.51 103.95 106.48
CA ILE A 1189 -24.08 104.87 107.46
C ILE A 1189 -24.11 104.17 108.81
N GLY A 1190 -23.72 104.88 109.85
CA GLY A 1190 -23.74 104.45 111.24
C GLY A 1190 -24.32 105.53 112.13
N ALA A 1191 -24.99 105.12 113.20
CA ALA A 1191 -25.47 105.98 114.26
C ALA A 1191 -24.98 105.42 115.61
N GLY A 1192 -24.48 106.27 116.49
CA GLY A 1192 -24.03 105.93 117.83
C GLY A 1192 -24.60 106.88 118.87
N PHE A 1193 -24.81 106.41 120.09
CA PHE A 1193 -25.34 107.18 121.20
C PHE A 1193 -24.32 107.25 122.35
N HIS A 1194 -24.01 108.46 122.83
CA HIS A 1194 -23.20 108.73 124.02
C HIS A 1194 -24.12 109.23 125.13
N TRP A 1195 -24.05 108.61 126.32
CA TRP A 1195 -24.93 108.89 127.46
C TRP A 1195 -24.37 109.91 128.45
#